data_AF-A0A932P6J9-F1
#
_entry.id   AF-A0A932P6J9-F1
#
_cell.length_a   1.000
_cell.length_b   1.000
_cell.length_c   1.000
_cell.angle_alpha   90.00
_cell.angle_beta   90.00
_cell.angle_gamma   90.00
#
_symmetry.space_group_name_H-M   'P 1'
#
loop_
_entity.id
_entity.type
_entity.pdbx_description
1 polymer ?
#
loop_
_entity_poly.entity_id
_entity_poly.type
_entity_poly.pdbx_seq_one_letter_code
_entity_poly.pdbx_strand_id
1 'polypeptide(L)'
;MFETVLIYSKDNLLVDYLTDILLINNLHIDIVGKNSTWKEKYLTNSQISFIDNLKTTNPNYVLIDSSYFEDADNKVERAIKIAKTHKVKTIYIEDLRNYKNTQEERNIPDYLGIVIVGDLFGSRSFPKNSVVLKLLDKNAKEFITRNEIDNVYPIFAKIAAKYIFKWLISFGPFGKVTFLSSGAIDTKSLVNYLENNKNAVSITDITEEKVVRRFGNKEVVKEKYFKKFKTLLLSLSRKYNNELAATARLQTPVVQKKRLLPRVGTASSHWQKTLPIFLLAFSFLLILPYLLVLLSLSNILILGSIYKKVGWNMYETLSQISQKISQVSTAVSKNYYQIPIGGALYKDSLYLNEVSAGVTNINLKGYKLAEDLATLVGNTTNDKKYNLPGYSDNLTTEIDDLFNEISFLQVRLSSASSFSSIFTKDILDIYDITKIKGLLLHARVISNNLPDLLGYKKQKRYLVLFQNNNVLRPTGGTIEYYGLATFNKGKLNSFTLSSTQKADNQLKGVVTPPLPISLYLGEDNWYLKNSNWEPDLSTSAQKAEWFLNKEENLSVDGVVAIDYETIKNILNYVGPIKYNNKLVDAKNVSEILSAESQSQPNTSGANKPLLISSLFDQIGPKIKNNNLDYPNITQIINRSFEEKHSQVFLHNNDAQSTFSEMGFTGNTQLISCKGNCTNDVFGVVFADANSFSNSNIKRDYRV
;
A
#
# COMPACT_ATOMS: atom_id res chain seq x y z
N MET A 1 -19.63 7.36 29.40
CA MET A 1 -18.76 7.38 30.61
C MET A 1 -17.34 7.35 30.07
N PHE A 2 -16.58 8.44 30.23
CA PHE A 2 -15.21 8.48 29.73
C PHE A 2 -14.36 7.47 30.51
N GLU A 3 -13.47 6.75 29.84
CA GLU A 3 -12.53 5.87 30.53
C GLU A 3 -11.53 6.73 31.30
N THR A 4 -11.36 6.42 32.59
CA THR A 4 -10.52 7.20 33.51
C THR A 4 -9.22 6.46 33.83
N VAL A 5 -8.09 7.18 33.77
CA VAL A 5 -6.76 6.69 34.15
C VAL A 5 -6.30 7.42 35.41
N LEU A 6 -6.06 6.66 36.48
CA LEU A 6 -5.52 7.18 37.73
C LEU A 6 -3.98 7.07 37.73
N ILE A 7 -3.29 8.19 37.83
CA ILE A 7 -1.83 8.30 37.78
C ILE A 7 -1.26 8.67 39.16
N TYR A 8 -0.38 7.83 39.68
CA TYR A 8 0.46 8.10 40.86
C TYR A 8 1.86 8.45 40.38
N SER A 9 2.23 9.73 40.38
CA SER A 9 3.55 10.16 39.92
C SER A 9 3.95 11.53 40.47
N LYS A 10 5.26 11.80 40.52
CA LYS A 10 5.78 13.18 40.50
C LYS A 10 5.96 13.64 39.04
N ASP A 11 6.14 14.94 38.85
CA ASP A 11 6.42 15.52 37.54
C ASP A 11 7.70 14.92 36.94
N ASN A 12 7.56 14.22 35.81
CA ASN A 12 8.69 13.67 35.10
C ASN A 12 8.41 13.54 33.59
N LEU A 13 9.50 13.43 32.83
CA LEU A 13 9.51 13.42 31.37
C LEU A 13 8.68 12.30 30.74
N LEU A 14 8.70 11.10 31.32
CA LEU A 14 7.96 9.95 30.78
C LEU A 14 6.46 10.12 30.98
N VAL A 15 6.09 10.54 32.20
CA VAL A 15 4.70 10.72 32.59
C VAL A 15 4.08 11.91 31.86
N ASP A 16 4.84 12.97 31.55
CA ASP A 16 4.40 14.04 30.64
C ASP A 16 3.96 13.52 29.26
N TYR A 17 4.79 12.68 28.62
CA TYR A 17 4.44 12.10 27.32
C TYR A 17 3.27 11.12 27.42
N LEU A 18 3.15 10.40 28.55
CA LEU A 18 2.00 9.53 28.81
C LEU A 18 0.71 10.35 28.93
N THR A 19 0.71 11.43 29.72
CA THR A 19 -0.43 12.35 29.85
C THR A 19 -0.86 12.89 28.50
N ASP A 20 0.07 13.36 27.67
CA ASP A 20 -0.25 13.82 26.31
C ASP A 20 -0.92 12.73 25.46
N ILE A 21 -0.40 11.51 25.50
CA ILE A 21 -0.97 10.38 24.73
C ILE A 21 -2.37 10.04 25.25
N LEU A 22 -2.56 10.02 26.57
CA LEU A 22 -3.85 9.74 27.19
C LEU A 22 -4.90 10.79 26.82
N LEU A 23 -4.54 12.08 26.86
CA LEU A 23 -5.39 13.20 26.44
C LEU A 23 -5.76 13.11 24.94
N ILE A 24 -4.78 12.83 24.07
CA ILE A 24 -5.02 12.67 22.63
C ILE A 24 -6.01 11.54 22.35
N ASN A 25 -6.02 10.50 23.19
CA ASN A 25 -6.96 9.37 23.08
C ASN A 25 -8.25 9.60 23.90
N ASN A 26 -8.53 10.83 24.30
CA ASN A 26 -9.77 11.26 24.93
C ASN A 26 -10.09 10.57 26.28
N LEU A 27 -9.04 10.22 27.03
CA LEU A 27 -9.15 9.62 28.37
C LEU A 27 -9.15 10.70 29.45
N HIS A 28 -9.96 10.51 30.49
CA HIS A 28 -9.92 11.39 31.67
C HIS A 28 -8.77 10.97 32.57
N ILE A 29 -8.01 11.94 33.10
CA ILE A 29 -6.79 11.68 33.85
C ILE A 29 -6.92 12.25 35.25
N ASP A 30 -6.79 11.35 36.22
CA ASP A 30 -6.90 11.62 37.63
C ASP A 30 -5.50 11.48 38.26
N ILE A 31 -4.95 12.56 38.83
CA ILE A 31 -3.55 12.60 39.26
C ILE A 31 -3.46 12.70 40.77
N VAL A 32 -2.67 11.80 41.35
CA VAL A 32 -2.41 11.70 42.77
C VAL A 32 -0.97 12.13 43.05
N GLY A 33 -0.78 13.32 43.63
CA GLY A 33 0.55 13.84 43.95
C GLY A 33 0.51 15.13 44.78
N LYS A 34 1.51 15.33 45.65
CA LYS A 34 1.59 16.45 46.61
C LYS A 34 2.29 17.73 46.08
N ASN A 35 2.53 17.90 44.78
CA ASN A 35 3.40 18.97 44.27
C ASN A 35 2.79 19.83 43.13
N SER A 36 3.12 21.13 43.15
CA SER A 36 2.44 22.24 42.45
C SER A 36 2.73 22.39 40.94
N THR A 37 3.81 21.82 40.40
CA THR A 37 4.23 22.08 39.01
C THR A 37 3.27 21.53 37.96
N TRP A 38 2.70 20.35 38.21
CA TRP A 38 1.68 19.77 37.32
C TRP A 38 0.37 20.52 37.36
N LYS A 39 -0.01 21.01 38.55
CA LYS A 39 -1.23 21.80 38.74
C LYS A 39 -1.16 23.06 37.88
N GLU A 40 -0.04 23.79 37.91
CA GLU A 40 0.19 24.98 37.06
C GLU A 40 0.19 24.65 35.57
N LYS A 41 0.80 23.54 35.15
CA LYS A 41 0.96 23.15 33.74
C LYS A 41 -0.34 22.71 33.06
N TYR A 42 -1.25 22.08 33.81
CA TYR A 42 -2.48 21.48 33.27
C TYR A 42 -3.78 22.05 33.89
N LEU A 43 -3.69 23.17 34.61
CA LEU A 43 -4.79 23.79 35.37
C LEU A 43 -6.03 24.10 34.53
N THR A 44 -5.86 24.32 33.22
CA THR A 44 -6.93 24.69 32.28
C THR A 44 -7.51 23.51 31.51
N ASN A 45 -7.01 22.28 31.69
CA ASN A 45 -7.47 21.12 30.95
C ASN A 45 -8.63 20.42 31.67
N SER A 46 -9.83 20.46 31.08
CA SER A 46 -11.05 19.86 31.65
C SER A 46 -11.01 18.33 31.76
N GLN A 47 -10.08 17.67 31.08
CA GLN A 47 -9.88 16.21 31.13
C GLN A 47 -8.89 15.79 32.24
N ILE A 48 -8.33 16.73 32.99
CA ILE A 48 -7.37 16.45 34.06
C ILE A 48 -7.94 16.90 35.40
N SER A 49 -7.89 16.01 36.40
CA SER A 49 -8.30 16.29 37.76
C SER A 49 -7.18 15.94 38.75
N PHE A 50 -6.95 16.82 39.72
CA PHE A 50 -5.97 16.61 40.79
C PHE A 50 -6.71 16.15 42.05
N ILE A 51 -6.29 15.02 42.62
CA ILE A 51 -7.02 14.36 43.70
C ILE A 51 -6.21 14.35 44.99
N ASP A 52 -6.79 14.95 46.02
CA ASP A 52 -6.24 14.96 47.38
C ASP A 52 -6.77 13.79 48.24
N ASN A 53 -7.92 13.18 47.87
CA ASN A 53 -8.57 12.10 48.60
C ASN A 53 -8.90 10.89 47.72
N LEU A 54 -8.23 9.76 47.97
CA LEU A 54 -8.30 8.54 47.15
C LEU A 54 -9.62 7.76 47.23
N LYS A 55 -10.56 8.11 48.12
CA LYS A 55 -11.80 7.34 48.33
C LYS A 55 -12.89 7.57 47.28
N THR A 56 -12.75 8.56 46.39
CA THR A 56 -13.82 8.99 45.49
C THR A 56 -13.61 8.60 44.03
N THR A 57 -12.57 7.83 43.70
CA THR A 57 -12.26 7.48 42.31
C THR A 57 -12.43 5.99 42.02
N ASN A 58 -13.06 5.68 40.89
CA ASN A 58 -13.22 4.33 40.38
C ASN A 58 -12.61 4.24 38.96
N PRO A 59 -11.28 4.15 38.86
CA PRO A 59 -10.59 4.25 37.57
C PRO A 59 -10.71 2.98 36.74
N ASN A 60 -10.67 3.13 35.41
CA ASN A 60 -10.60 1.99 34.48
C ASN A 60 -9.18 1.40 34.43
N TYR A 61 -8.17 2.26 34.59
CA TYR A 61 -6.75 1.89 34.56
C TYR A 61 -5.96 2.65 35.63
N VAL A 62 -4.90 2.03 36.14
CA VAL A 62 -4.01 2.67 37.11
C VAL A 62 -2.57 2.66 36.58
N LEU A 63 -1.90 3.80 36.67
CA LEU A 63 -0.48 3.93 36.33
C LEU A 63 0.28 4.46 37.55
N ILE A 64 1.31 3.74 37.95
CA ILE A 64 2.11 4.08 39.13
C ILE A 64 3.55 4.25 38.68
N ASP A 65 4.10 5.45 38.83
CA ASP A 65 5.50 5.74 38.56
C ASP A 65 6.29 5.73 39.87
N SER A 66 7.49 5.15 39.84
CA SER A 66 8.31 4.98 41.05
C SER A 66 8.74 6.30 41.70
N SER A 67 8.66 7.43 41.01
CA SER A 67 8.90 8.76 41.56
C SER A 67 7.85 9.20 42.58
N TYR A 68 6.67 8.56 42.57
CA TYR A 68 5.62 8.82 43.56
C TYR A 68 6.09 8.49 44.99
N PHE A 69 6.91 7.47 45.15
CA PHE A 69 7.45 7.05 46.44
C PHE A 69 8.73 7.84 46.77
N GLU A 70 8.72 8.55 47.91
CA GLU A 70 9.87 9.37 48.35
C GLU A 70 11.01 8.52 48.91
N ASP A 71 10.71 7.38 49.53
CA ASP A 71 11.68 6.46 50.11
C ASP A 71 12.20 5.45 49.08
N ALA A 72 13.47 5.04 49.18
CA ALA A 72 14.10 4.12 48.24
C ALA A 72 13.73 2.64 48.42
N ASP A 73 13.22 2.24 49.59
CA ASP A 73 12.98 0.85 49.94
C ASP A 73 11.49 0.45 49.80
N ASN A 74 11.25 -0.82 49.42
CA ASN A 74 9.94 -1.48 49.30
C ASN A 74 8.92 -0.80 48.36
N LYS A 75 9.38 -0.10 47.31
CA LYS A 75 8.49 0.55 46.32
C LYS A 75 7.56 -0.43 45.60
N VAL A 76 8.08 -1.61 45.24
CA VAL A 76 7.32 -2.67 44.57
C VAL A 76 6.18 -3.19 45.47
N GLU A 77 6.45 -3.46 46.74
CA GLU A 77 5.46 -3.87 47.74
C GLU A 77 4.31 -2.85 47.85
N ARG A 78 4.67 -1.56 47.93
CA ARG A 78 3.70 -0.45 47.99
C ARG A 78 2.87 -0.35 46.72
N ALA A 79 3.48 -0.52 45.54
CA ALA A 79 2.77 -0.55 44.26
C ALA A 79 1.78 -1.73 44.19
N ILE A 80 2.15 -2.92 44.68
CA ILE A 80 1.25 -4.07 44.80
C ILE A 80 0.07 -3.75 45.72
N LYS A 81 0.30 -3.07 46.84
CA LYS A 81 -0.77 -2.66 47.76
C LYS A 81 -1.75 -1.67 47.10
N ILE A 82 -1.25 -0.69 46.35
CA ILE A 82 -2.10 0.25 45.59
C ILE A 82 -2.90 -0.50 44.53
N ALA A 83 -2.25 -1.38 43.75
CA ALA A 83 -2.93 -2.18 42.72
C ALA A 83 -4.02 -3.08 43.32
N LYS A 84 -3.79 -3.69 44.50
CA LYS A 84 -4.78 -4.49 45.24
C LYS A 84 -6.00 -3.69 45.70
N THR A 85 -5.84 -2.40 45.98
CA THR A 85 -6.96 -1.53 46.37
C THR A 85 -7.94 -1.32 45.22
N HIS A 86 -7.43 -1.09 44.00
CA HIS A 86 -8.26 -0.78 42.83
C HIS A 86 -8.71 -2.02 42.05
N LYS A 87 -7.90 -3.09 42.02
CA LYS A 87 -8.17 -4.35 41.28
C LYS A 87 -8.47 -4.17 39.78
N VAL A 88 -7.92 -3.15 39.15
CA VAL A 88 -7.99 -2.90 37.70
C VAL A 88 -6.62 -3.06 37.05
N LYS A 89 -6.59 -3.06 35.71
CA LYS A 89 -5.33 -3.13 34.94
C LYS A 89 -4.39 -2.01 35.40
N THR A 90 -3.28 -2.41 36.00
CA THR A 90 -2.31 -1.53 36.63
C THR A 90 -0.93 -1.73 36.02
N ILE A 91 -0.25 -0.64 35.66
CA ILE A 91 1.16 -0.68 35.28
C ILE A 91 1.99 0.10 36.30
N TYR A 92 2.95 -0.57 36.92
CA TYR A 92 3.99 0.05 37.73
C TYR A 92 5.24 0.27 36.87
N ILE A 93 5.76 1.49 36.86
CA ILE A 93 6.92 1.91 36.09
C ILE A 93 8.08 2.16 37.06
N GLU A 94 9.21 1.48 36.82
CA GLU A 94 10.43 1.65 37.59
C GLU A 94 11.62 2.02 36.70
N ASP A 95 12.49 2.90 37.19
CA ASP A 95 13.74 3.23 36.51
C ASP A 95 14.74 2.10 36.75
N LEU A 96 15.37 1.62 35.67
CA LEU A 96 16.43 0.60 35.71
C LEU A 96 17.48 0.87 36.79
N ARG A 97 17.86 2.13 37.01
CA ARG A 97 18.95 2.49 37.95
C ARG A 97 18.54 2.40 39.40
N ASN A 98 17.25 2.52 39.68
CA ASN A 98 16.68 2.41 41.03
C ASN A 98 16.16 1.00 41.32
N TYR A 99 16.10 0.16 40.29
CA TYR A 99 15.57 -1.18 40.40
C TYR A 99 16.52 -2.12 41.15
N LYS A 100 16.07 -2.65 42.29
CA LYS A 100 16.71 -3.74 43.02
C LYS A 100 15.85 -5.00 42.90
N ASN A 101 16.47 -6.13 42.64
CA ASN A 101 15.79 -7.42 42.52
C ASN A 101 15.24 -7.83 43.90
N THR A 102 13.93 -7.81 44.11
CA THR A 102 13.30 -8.16 45.40
C THR A 102 12.67 -9.56 45.36
N GLN A 103 12.58 -10.25 46.50
CA GLN A 103 11.97 -11.59 46.54
C GLN A 103 10.46 -11.60 46.24
N GLU A 104 9.81 -10.44 46.32
CA GLU A 104 8.37 -10.23 46.14
C GLU A 104 7.89 -10.39 44.69
N GLU A 105 8.82 -10.41 43.73
CA GLU A 105 8.56 -10.57 42.29
C GLU A 105 7.99 -11.95 41.92
N ARG A 106 7.99 -12.91 42.87
CA ARG A 106 7.48 -14.26 42.65
C ARG A 106 5.95 -14.33 42.62
N ASN A 107 5.24 -13.32 43.14
CA ASN A 107 3.77 -13.32 43.28
C ASN A 107 3.13 -12.00 42.79
N ILE A 108 3.34 -11.64 41.51
CA ILE A 108 2.72 -10.46 40.89
C ILE A 108 1.29 -10.82 40.46
N PRO A 109 0.25 -10.07 40.87
CA PRO A 109 -1.11 -10.32 40.42
C PRO A 109 -1.29 -10.18 38.90
N ASP A 110 -2.18 -10.95 38.30
CA ASP A 110 -2.44 -10.99 36.84
C ASP A 110 -3.02 -9.69 36.24
N TYR A 111 -3.35 -8.71 37.08
CA TYR A 111 -3.78 -7.37 36.66
C TYR A 111 -2.70 -6.30 36.85
N LEU A 112 -1.53 -6.65 37.41
CA LEU A 112 -0.40 -5.75 37.62
C LEU A 112 0.76 -6.13 36.70
N GLY A 113 1.23 -5.20 35.88
CA GLY A 113 2.48 -5.32 35.12
C GLY A 113 3.56 -4.43 35.72
N ILE A 114 4.77 -4.96 35.93
CA ILE A 114 5.93 -4.16 36.35
C ILE A 114 6.79 -3.90 35.13
N VAL A 115 6.93 -2.64 34.73
CA VAL A 115 7.73 -2.22 33.58
C VAL A 115 8.97 -1.49 34.07
N ILE A 116 10.13 -2.12 33.89
CA ILE A 116 11.42 -1.51 34.15
C ILE A 116 11.86 -0.78 32.88
N VAL A 117 11.98 0.54 32.95
CA VAL A 117 12.33 1.39 31.83
C VAL A 117 13.83 1.69 31.86
N GLY A 118 14.48 1.54 30.70
CA GLY A 118 15.88 1.90 30.54
C GLY A 118 16.13 3.42 30.67
N ASP A 119 17.38 3.85 30.47
CA ASP A 119 17.78 5.25 30.60
C ASP A 119 16.97 6.15 29.64
N LEU A 120 16.17 7.08 30.18
CA LEU A 120 15.20 7.88 29.42
C LEU A 120 15.83 9.08 28.69
N PHE A 121 15.40 9.31 27.44
CA PHE A 121 15.82 10.43 26.57
C PHE A 121 14.61 11.23 26.04
N GLY A 122 14.70 12.56 25.96
CA GLY A 122 13.64 13.40 25.38
C GLY A 122 13.96 14.89 25.33
N SER A 123 13.21 15.66 24.53
CA SER A 123 13.42 17.10 24.32
C SER A 123 12.62 18.01 25.28
N ARG A 124 11.67 17.39 26.01
CA ARG A 124 10.81 17.87 27.11
C ARG A 124 11.34 18.99 28.00
N SER A 125 12.20 18.56 28.89
CA SER A 125 12.72 19.26 30.05
C SER A 125 13.62 18.23 30.73
N PHE A 126 14.80 18.66 31.13
CA PHE A 126 15.85 17.78 31.61
C PHE A 126 15.79 17.70 33.13
N PRO A 127 15.45 16.55 33.73
CA PRO A 127 15.68 16.40 35.16
C PRO A 127 17.18 16.49 35.39
N LYS A 128 17.62 17.44 36.23
CA LYS A 128 19.04 17.73 36.54
C LYS A 128 19.87 16.49 36.95
N ASN A 129 19.18 15.41 37.32
CA ASN A 129 19.77 14.16 37.78
C ASN A 129 19.83 13.04 36.72
N SER A 130 19.40 13.27 35.46
CA SER A 130 19.46 12.24 34.42
C SER A 130 20.92 11.83 34.13
N VAL A 131 21.17 10.52 34.17
CA VAL A 131 22.46 9.89 33.82
C VAL A 131 22.93 10.37 32.45
N VAL A 132 22.02 10.51 31.50
CA VAL A 132 22.28 10.96 30.13
C VAL A 132 22.91 12.36 30.10
N LEU A 133 22.45 13.29 30.93
CA LEU A 133 22.98 14.66 30.95
C LEU A 133 24.34 14.72 31.63
N LYS A 134 24.53 13.93 32.69
CA LYS A 134 25.83 13.80 33.34
C LYS A 134 26.87 13.15 32.43
N LEU A 135 26.44 12.30 31.50
CA LEU A 135 27.27 11.75 30.42
C LEU A 135 27.58 12.75 29.29
N LEU A 136 26.80 13.84 29.18
CA LEU A 136 27.02 14.93 28.22
C LEU A 136 27.84 16.10 28.82
N ASP A 137 28.07 16.09 30.13
CA ASP A 137 28.92 17.04 30.85
C ASP A 137 30.42 16.78 30.56
N LYS A 138 31.26 17.81 30.66
CA LYS A 138 32.73 17.69 30.53
C LYS A 138 33.34 16.73 31.57
N ASN A 139 32.65 16.49 32.68
CA ASN A 139 33.10 15.60 33.75
C ASN A 139 32.51 14.17 33.65
N ALA A 140 31.96 13.79 32.48
CA ALA A 140 31.33 12.49 32.26
C ALA A 140 32.22 11.28 32.63
N LYS A 141 33.53 11.33 32.34
CA LYS A 141 34.48 10.26 32.70
C LYS A 141 34.59 10.05 34.21
N GLU A 142 34.61 11.13 34.98
CA GLU A 142 34.66 11.08 36.44
C GLU A 142 33.34 10.54 37.00
N PHE A 143 32.20 10.99 36.46
CA PHE A 143 30.88 10.49 36.84
C PHE A 143 30.69 8.98 36.58
N ILE A 144 31.14 8.48 35.43
CA ILE A 144 31.06 7.04 35.08
C ILE A 144 31.91 6.21 36.02
N THR A 145 33.17 6.64 36.23
CA THR A 145 34.13 5.91 37.06
C THR A 145 33.66 5.85 38.51
N ARG A 146 33.07 6.94 39.02
CA ARG A 146 32.56 7.02 40.40
C ARG A 146 31.30 6.19 40.65
N ASN A 147 30.48 5.93 39.64
CA ASN A 147 29.20 5.23 39.77
C ASN A 147 29.19 3.84 39.11
N GLU A 148 30.35 3.33 38.69
CA GLU A 148 30.53 2.00 38.10
C GLU A 148 29.55 1.67 36.94
N ILE A 149 29.29 2.65 36.07
CA ILE A 149 28.30 2.49 34.99
C ILE A 149 28.98 1.87 33.76
N ASP A 150 28.86 0.55 33.60
CA ASP A 150 29.42 -0.15 32.44
C ASP A 150 28.59 0.06 31.16
N ASN A 151 27.25 0.00 31.27
CA ASN A 151 26.35 0.10 30.12
C ASN A 151 25.19 1.08 30.35
N VAL A 152 24.78 1.77 29.28
CA VAL A 152 23.58 2.61 29.17
C VAL A 152 22.53 1.88 28.33
N TYR A 153 21.27 1.92 28.75
CA TYR A 153 20.14 1.22 28.14
C TYR A 153 19.13 2.21 27.58
N PRO A 154 19.46 3.00 26.55
CA PRO A 154 18.65 4.13 26.16
C PRO A 154 17.24 3.76 25.69
N ILE A 155 16.29 4.64 26.00
CA ILE A 155 14.97 4.64 25.38
C ILE A 155 14.40 6.06 25.31
N PHE A 156 13.75 6.39 24.20
CA PHE A 156 13.10 7.68 24.04
C PHE A 156 11.80 7.71 24.84
N ALA A 157 11.61 8.72 25.69
CA ALA A 157 10.48 8.82 26.61
C ALA A 157 9.12 8.78 25.88
N LYS A 158 9.00 9.42 24.71
CA LYS A 158 7.78 9.34 23.88
C LYS A 158 7.50 7.92 23.36
N ILE A 159 8.55 7.14 23.05
CA ILE A 159 8.40 5.75 22.60
C ILE A 159 8.01 4.86 23.77
N ALA A 160 8.70 5.00 24.91
CA ALA A 160 8.36 4.30 26.14
C ALA A 160 6.89 4.56 26.54
N ALA A 161 6.46 5.82 26.53
CA ALA A 161 5.09 6.23 26.79
C ALA A 161 4.09 5.56 25.84
N LYS A 162 4.38 5.47 24.53
CA LYS A 162 3.51 4.81 23.56
C LYS A 162 3.33 3.32 23.84
N TYR A 163 4.39 2.62 24.22
CA TYR A 163 4.30 1.19 24.57
C TYR A 163 3.54 0.98 25.88
N ILE A 164 3.84 1.78 26.90
CA ILE A 164 3.16 1.71 28.20
C ILE A 164 1.67 2.01 28.01
N PHE A 165 1.30 3.03 27.23
CA PHE A 165 -0.09 3.30 26.87
C PHE A 165 -0.73 2.10 26.17
N LYS A 166 -0.09 1.57 25.11
CA LYS A 166 -0.60 0.39 24.38
C LYS A 166 -0.82 -0.78 25.33
N TRP A 167 0.11 -1.05 26.24
CA TRP A 167 0.01 -2.13 27.21
C TRP A 167 -1.08 -1.89 28.26
N LEU A 168 -1.30 -0.64 28.65
CA LEU A 168 -2.35 -0.27 29.60
C LEU A 168 -3.73 -0.59 29.04
N ILE A 169 -4.00 -0.21 27.79
CA ILE A 169 -5.31 -0.38 27.14
C ILE A 169 -5.53 -1.77 26.52
N SER A 170 -4.46 -2.49 26.15
CA SER A 170 -4.55 -3.79 25.46
C SER A 170 -4.09 -4.96 26.35
N PHE A 171 -3.48 -5.99 25.76
CA PHE A 171 -2.87 -7.12 26.48
C PHE A 171 -1.43 -6.74 26.88
N GLY A 172 -1.29 -5.95 27.94
CA GLY A 172 -0.02 -5.56 28.54
C GLY A 172 0.68 -6.70 29.30
N PRO A 173 1.89 -6.46 29.83
CA PRO A 173 2.67 -7.46 30.54
C PRO A 173 2.18 -7.69 31.98
N PHE A 174 0.88 -7.95 32.14
CA PHE A 174 0.30 -8.18 33.45
C PHE A 174 0.71 -9.56 34.01
N GLY A 175 0.92 -9.65 35.32
CA GLY A 175 1.46 -10.84 35.99
C GLY A 175 2.98 -11.01 35.86
N LYS A 176 3.70 -10.08 35.22
CA LYS A 176 5.14 -10.21 34.97
C LYS A 176 5.92 -8.91 35.10
N VAL A 177 7.24 -9.07 35.21
CA VAL A 177 8.23 -7.99 35.12
C VAL A 177 8.77 -7.93 33.70
N THR A 178 8.68 -6.77 33.05
CA THR A 178 9.12 -6.55 31.67
C THR A 178 10.13 -5.42 31.61
N PHE A 179 11.24 -5.66 30.89
CA PHE A 179 12.26 -4.64 30.67
C PHE A 179 12.06 -3.98 29.30
N LEU A 180 12.00 -2.65 29.28
CA LEU A 180 11.72 -1.83 28.11
C LEU A 180 12.92 -0.91 27.80
N SER A 181 13.68 -1.26 26.75
CA SER A 181 14.88 -0.52 26.31
C SER A 181 15.22 -0.79 24.83
N SER A 182 15.95 0.11 24.17
CA SER A 182 16.41 -0.06 22.77
C SER A 182 17.69 -0.90 22.60
N GLY A 183 18.38 -1.24 23.69
CA GLY A 183 19.60 -2.06 23.69
C GLY A 183 20.68 -1.49 24.62
N ALA A 184 21.63 -2.31 25.06
CA ALA A 184 22.75 -1.87 25.88
C ALA A 184 23.81 -1.16 25.03
N ILE A 185 24.36 -0.07 25.53
CA ILE A 185 25.47 0.68 24.92
C ILE A 185 26.59 0.75 25.94
N ASP A 186 27.79 0.34 25.54
CA ASP A 186 29.00 0.49 26.36
C ASP A 186 29.29 1.98 26.64
N THR A 187 29.44 2.31 27.92
CA THR A 187 29.49 3.70 28.37
C THR A 187 30.82 4.38 28.00
N LYS A 188 31.91 3.61 27.90
CA LYS A 188 33.22 4.11 27.45
C LYS A 188 33.20 4.48 25.96
N SER A 189 32.58 3.63 25.14
CA SER A 189 32.36 3.87 23.71
C SER A 189 31.47 5.08 23.46
N LEU A 190 30.43 5.25 24.28
CA LEU A 190 29.52 6.40 24.20
C LEU A 190 30.22 7.72 24.53
N VAL A 191 31.04 7.77 25.59
CA VAL A 191 31.79 9.00 25.95
C VAL A 191 32.85 9.37 24.92
N ASN A 192 33.62 8.38 24.43
CA ASN A 192 34.58 8.62 23.36
C ASN A 192 33.90 9.16 22.10
N TYR A 193 32.70 8.66 21.78
CA TYR A 193 31.91 9.18 20.66
C TYR A 193 31.44 10.63 20.88
N LEU A 194 30.98 10.98 22.09
CA LEU A 194 30.49 12.32 22.41
C LEU A 194 31.61 13.37 22.49
N GLU A 195 32.79 13.01 23.00
CA GLU A 195 33.96 13.90 23.04
C GLU A 195 34.50 14.22 21.64
N ASN A 196 34.54 13.23 20.74
CA ASN A 196 35.09 13.38 19.39
C ASN A 196 34.17 14.09 18.40
N ASN A 197 32.87 14.25 18.72
CA ASN A 197 31.86 14.76 17.78
C ASN A 197 31.22 16.08 18.22
N LYS A 198 31.88 16.89 19.05
CA LYS A 198 31.33 18.16 19.58
C LYS A 198 30.87 19.19 18.52
N ASN A 199 31.32 19.10 17.26
CA ASN A 199 30.95 20.05 16.20
C ASN A 199 30.57 19.44 14.83
N ALA A 200 30.33 18.13 14.72
CA ALA A 200 30.11 17.52 13.40
C ALA A 200 28.65 17.03 13.20
N VAL A 201 28.00 17.52 12.15
CA VAL A 201 26.83 16.87 11.53
C VAL A 201 27.31 16.11 10.31
N SER A 202 27.25 14.79 10.37
CA SER A 202 26.91 13.89 9.25
C SER A 202 26.90 12.45 9.77
N ILE A 203 25.87 11.66 9.42
CA ILE A 203 25.72 10.27 9.85
C ILE A 203 25.50 9.39 8.62
N THR A 204 26.54 8.63 8.26
CA THR A 204 26.44 7.29 7.68
C THR A 204 26.62 6.23 8.78
N ASP A 205 26.02 5.07 8.58
CA ASP A 205 25.73 4.05 9.60
C ASP A 205 26.93 3.14 9.92
N ILE A 206 27.02 2.73 11.19
CA ILE A 206 27.86 1.65 11.70
C ILE A 206 26.94 0.48 12.04
N THR A 207 27.31 -0.70 11.54
CA THR A 207 26.91 -2.06 11.97
C THR A 207 27.42 -2.34 13.38
N GLU A 208 26.68 -3.05 14.22
CA GLU A 208 27.15 -4.37 14.69
C GLU A 208 26.07 -5.20 15.39
N GLU A 209 26.42 -6.48 15.50
CA GLU A 209 25.65 -7.67 15.79
C GLU A 209 24.93 -7.74 17.14
N LYS A 210 24.05 -8.76 17.20
CA LYS A 210 23.46 -9.36 18.40
C LYS A 210 24.46 -9.44 19.55
N VAL A 211 24.05 -8.94 20.71
CA VAL A 211 24.25 -9.69 21.97
C VAL A 211 22.96 -9.69 22.80
N VAL A 212 22.52 -10.92 23.08
CA VAL A 212 21.70 -11.25 24.24
C VAL A 212 22.65 -11.27 25.44
N ARG A 213 22.52 -10.31 26.36
CA ARG A 213 22.80 -10.58 27.77
C ARG A 213 21.47 -10.51 28.50
N ARG A 214 21.13 -11.62 29.17
CA ARG A 214 20.04 -11.75 30.12
C ARG A 214 20.24 -10.72 31.25
N PHE A 215 19.30 -9.82 31.47
CA PHE A 215 19.11 -9.22 32.80
C PHE A 215 18.27 -10.22 33.61
N GLY A 216 18.93 -11.29 34.05
CA GLY A 216 18.24 -12.46 34.62
C GLY A 216 17.26 -13.15 33.64
N ASN A 217 16.27 -13.87 34.18
CA ASN A 217 15.27 -14.64 33.42
C ASN A 217 14.08 -13.80 32.89
N LYS A 218 14.21 -12.48 32.75
CA LYS A 218 13.08 -11.58 32.45
C LYS A 218 12.92 -11.31 30.95
N GLU A 219 11.67 -11.15 30.50
CA GLU A 219 11.35 -10.79 29.11
C GLU A 219 11.84 -9.38 28.79
N VAL A 220 12.64 -9.27 27.73
CA VAL A 220 13.18 -8.00 27.23
C VAL A 220 12.53 -7.67 25.89
N VAL A 221 11.80 -6.56 25.83
CA VAL A 221 11.28 -6.05 24.56
C VAL A 221 12.34 -5.12 23.96
N LYS A 222 13.01 -5.59 22.90
CA LYS A 222 14.04 -4.81 22.18
C LYS A 222 13.47 -4.16 20.93
N GLU A 223 13.86 -2.91 20.69
CA GLU A 223 13.51 -2.18 19.47
C GLU A 223 14.71 -1.45 18.87
N LYS A 224 14.76 -1.38 17.53
CA LYS A 224 15.93 -1.01 16.73
C LYS A 224 15.91 0.49 16.40
N TYR A 225 16.53 1.35 17.23
CA TYR A 225 16.51 2.82 17.03
C TYR A 225 17.84 3.59 17.17
N PHE A 226 18.98 2.91 17.09
CA PHE A 226 20.31 3.53 17.26
C PHE A 226 20.55 4.75 16.33
N LYS A 227 19.93 4.79 15.14
CA LYS A 227 20.04 5.91 14.18
C LYS A 227 19.34 7.19 14.66
N LYS A 228 18.17 7.08 15.31
CA LYS A 228 17.46 8.21 15.95
C LYS A 228 18.16 8.67 17.23
N PHE A 229 18.75 7.73 17.95
CA PHE A 229 19.55 7.97 19.16
C PHE A 229 20.78 8.85 18.85
N LYS A 230 21.51 8.53 17.77
CA LYS A 230 22.66 9.29 17.28
C LYS A 230 22.31 10.75 16.94
N THR A 231 21.20 10.97 16.23
CA THR A 231 20.71 12.32 15.87
C THR A 231 20.21 13.11 17.09
N LEU A 232 19.55 12.44 18.03
CA LEU A 232 19.06 13.06 19.26
C LEU A 232 20.23 13.48 20.18
N LEU A 233 21.21 12.61 20.41
CA LEU A 233 22.41 12.93 21.20
C LEU A 233 23.14 14.18 20.68
N LEU A 234 23.23 14.35 19.37
CA LEU A 234 23.82 15.55 18.74
C LEU A 234 22.96 16.80 18.94
N SER A 235 21.63 16.68 18.90
CA SER A 235 20.72 17.79 19.24
C SER A 235 20.78 18.19 20.71
N LEU A 236 20.97 17.20 21.61
CA LEU A 236 21.10 17.37 23.06
C LEU A 236 22.45 18.02 23.43
N SER A 237 23.54 17.57 22.82
CA SER A 237 24.86 18.20 22.90
C SER A 237 24.81 19.69 22.55
N ARG A 238 24.11 20.06 21.46
CA ARG A 238 23.94 21.47 21.05
C ARG A 238 23.11 22.28 22.04
N LYS A 239 21.99 21.73 22.54
CA LYS A 239 21.11 22.42 23.51
C LYS A 239 21.79 22.60 24.87
N TYR A 240 22.50 21.59 25.36
CA TYR A 240 23.28 21.64 26.60
C TYR A 240 24.50 22.58 26.49
N ASN A 241 25.23 22.57 25.37
CA ASN A 241 26.31 23.54 25.13
C ASN A 241 25.79 24.99 25.07
N ASN A 242 24.58 25.23 24.56
CA ASN A 242 23.95 26.54 24.54
C ASN A 242 23.45 26.99 25.93
N GLU A 243 23.02 26.07 26.80
CA GLU A 243 22.67 26.36 28.20
C GLU A 243 23.91 26.59 29.09
N LEU A 244 25.04 25.92 28.82
CA LEU A 244 26.35 26.17 29.44
C LEU A 244 26.99 27.49 28.96
N ALA A 245 26.79 27.87 27.69
CA ALA A 245 27.24 29.16 27.17
C ALA A 245 26.50 30.36 27.79
N ALA A 246 25.36 30.13 28.46
CA ALA A 246 24.64 31.14 29.24
C ALA A 246 25.19 31.32 30.67
N THR A 247 26.16 30.51 31.11
CA THR A 247 26.77 30.62 32.45
C THR A 247 28.29 30.45 32.40
N ALA A 248 28.98 31.32 31.66
CA ALA A 248 30.41 31.51 31.85
C ALA A 248 30.86 32.90 31.41
N ARG A 249 30.53 33.92 32.21
CA ARG A 249 31.28 35.17 32.24
C ARG A 249 32.13 35.18 33.51
N LEU A 250 33.45 35.16 33.31
CA LEU A 250 34.46 36.06 33.90
C LEU A 250 35.80 35.34 34.18
N GLN A 251 36.81 35.88 33.48
CA GLN A 251 38.17 36.22 33.90
C GLN A 251 39.34 35.21 33.80
N THR A 252 40.45 35.85 33.42
CA THR A 252 41.77 35.46 32.90
C THR A 252 42.78 35.07 34.01
N PRO A 253 44.10 34.98 33.71
CA PRO A 253 44.89 33.87 33.14
C PRO A 253 45.88 33.31 34.20
N VAL A 254 46.76 32.35 33.84
CA VAL A 254 48.20 32.32 34.22
C VAL A 254 48.92 31.11 33.59
N VAL A 255 50.13 31.42 33.13
CA VAL A 255 51.18 30.63 32.46
C VAL A 255 51.79 29.55 33.36
N GLN A 256 52.22 28.40 32.81
CA GLN A 256 53.56 27.81 33.11
C GLN A 256 54.00 26.68 32.15
N LYS A 257 55.31 26.40 32.20
CA LYS A 257 56.24 26.10 31.10
C LYS A 257 56.59 24.60 30.97
N LYS A 258 56.90 24.20 29.72
CA LYS A 258 57.93 23.23 29.22
C LYS A 258 58.08 21.84 29.88
N ARG A 259 58.16 20.81 29.01
CA ARG A 259 59.45 20.12 28.71
C ARG A 259 59.41 19.26 27.44
N LEU A 260 60.47 19.40 26.65
CA LEU A 260 60.84 18.63 25.46
C LEU A 260 61.62 17.37 25.88
N LEU A 261 61.44 16.25 25.17
CA LEU A 261 62.45 15.21 24.93
C LEU A 261 62.11 14.44 23.63
N PRO A 262 63.06 13.74 22.98
CA PRO A 262 63.34 13.89 21.56
C PRO A 262 62.83 12.74 20.68
N ARG A 263 62.72 13.04 19.38
CA ARG A 263 62.40 12.10 18.30
C ARG A 263 63.55 11.12 18.07
N VAL A 264 63.21 9.84 18.00
CA VAL A 264 64.00 8.80 17.31
C VAL A 264 63.30 8.53 15.97
N GLY A 265 64.04 8.69 14.88
CA GLY A 265 63.57 8.35 13.55
C GLY A 265 63.75 6.86 13.28
N THR A 266 62.79 6.25 12.59
CA THR A 266 62.98 4.94 11.94
C THR A 266 62.32 4.95 10.57
N ALA A 267 63.15 4.62 9.58
CA ALA A 267 62.90 4.07 8.25
C ALA A 267 61.48 4.19 7.66
N SER A 268 61.40 4.87 6.52
CA SER A 268 60.23 4.90 5.64
C SER A 268 59.89 3.51 5.12
N SER A 269 58.87 2.87 5.69
CA SER A 269 58.28 1.66 5.13
C SER A 269 57.06 2.01 4.28
N HIS A 270 57.18 1.84 2.96
CA HIS A 270 56.11 2.07 1.98
C HIS A 270 54.78 1.37 2.36
N TRP A 271 54.87 0.26 3.10
CA TRP A 271 53.74 -0.56 3.57
C TRP A 271 52.82 0.14 4.59
N GLN A 272 53.29 1.16 5.32
CA GLN A 272 52.43 1.90 6.27
C GLN A 272 51.41 2.82 5.58
N LYS A 273 51.64 3.18 4.31
CA LYS A 273 50.69 3.98 3.51
C LYS A 273 49.81 3.14 2.58
N THR A 274 50.29 1.97 2.12
CA THR A 274 49.55 1.11 1.18
C THR A 274 48.65 0.08 1.87
N LEU A 275 48.99 -0.38 3.07
CA LEU A 275 48.18 -1.34 3.83
C LEU A 275 46.74 -0.86 4.13
N PRO A 276 46.49 0.39 4.59
CA PRO A 276 45.12 0.85 4.80
C PRO A 276 44.32 0.95 3.49
N ILE A 277 44.98 1.27 2.37
CA ILE A 277 44.35 1.29 1.03
C ILE A 277 43.98 -0.13 0.61
N PHE A 278 44.89 -1.10 0.82
CA PHE A 278 44.63 -2.51 0.53
C PHE A 278 43.50 -3.08 1.40
N LEU A 279 43.46 -2.76 2.70
CA LEU A 279 42.39 -3.18 3.61
C LEU A 279 41.04 -2.55 3.23
N LEU A 280 41.03 -1.28 2.82
CA LEU A 280 39.82 -0.63 2.29
C LEU A 280 39.35 -1.27 0.99
N ALA A 281 40.26 -1.54 0.05
CA ALA A 281 39.93 -2.21 -1.21
C ALA A 281 39.43 -3.64 -1.00
N PHE A 282 40.04 -4.39 -0.07
CA PHE A 282 39.62 -5.74 0.29
C PHE A 282 38.26 -5.74 1.00
N SER A 283 38.03 -4.80 1.93
CA SER A 283 36.73 -4.61 2.58
C SER A 283 35.63 -4.24 1.57
N PHE A 284 35.93 -3.34 0.63
CA PHE A 284 35.03 -2.99 -0.46
C PHE A 284 34.70 -4.22 -1.32
N LEU A 285 35.70 -5.02 -1.67
CA LEU A 285 35.53 -6.24 -2.45
C LEU A 285 34.63 -7.26 -1.73
N LEU A 286 34.78 -7.42 -0.40
CA LEU A 286 33.93 -8.30 0.41
C LEU A 286 32.47 -7.81 0.51
N ILE A 287 32.24 -6.50 0.55
CA ILE A 287 30.92 -5.89 0.73
C ILE A 287 30.19 -5.67 -0.62
N LEU A 288 30.93 -5.68 -1.74
CA LEU A 288 30.44 -5.40 -3.08
C LEU A 288 29.15 -6.15 -3.46
N PRO A 289 29.00 -7.48 -3.21
CA PRO A 289 27.77 -8.19 -3.56
C PRO A 289 26.52 -7.61 -2.87
N TYR A 290 26.62 -7.22 -1.60
CA TYR A 290 25.50 -6.65 -0.85
C TYR A 290 25.17 -5.21 -1.27
N LEU A 291 26.18 -4.42 -1.68
CA LEU A 291 25.92 -3.09 -2.26
C LEU A 291 25.14 -3.19 -3.58
N LEU A 292 25.49 -4.18 -4.41
CA LEU A 292 24.77 -4.43 -5.66
C LEU A 292 23.34 -4.94 -5.41
N VAL A 293 23.11 -5.78 -4.38
CA VAL A 293 21.76 -6.15 -3.92
C VAL A 293 20.94 -4.93 -3.49
N LEU A 294 21.52 -4.04 -2.69
CA LEU A 294 20.82 -2.84 -2.23
C LEU A 294 20.46 -1.94 -3.42
N LEU A 295 21.37 -1.80 -4.38
CA LEU A 295 21.12 -1.05 -5.60
C LEU A 295 20.00 -1.70 -6.44
N SER A 296 20.02 -3.02 -6.61
CA SER A 296 19.01 -3.73 -7.42
C SER A 296 17.62 -3.66 -6.77
N LEU A 297 17.51 -3.89 -5.46
CA LEU A 297 16.26 -3.80 -4.70
C LEU A 297 15.71 -2.36 -4.67
N SER A 298 16.58 -1.36 -4.48
CA SER A 298 16.14 0.05 -4.47
C SER A 298 15.50 0.44 -5.81
N ASN A 299 16.07 0.00 -6.94
CA ASN A 299 15.50 0.25 -8.27
C ASN A 299 14.12 -0.39 -8.45
N ILE A 300 13.91 -1.61 -7.94
CA ILE A 300 12.59 -2.27 -7.98
C ILE A 300 11.55 -1.48 -7.18
N LEU A 301 11.90 -1.03 -5.96
CA LEU A 301 10.99 -0.25 -5.12
C LEU A 301 10.67 1.12 -5.75
N ILE A 302 11.65 1.75 -6.39
CA ILE A 302 11.45 3.00 -7.15
C ILE A 302 10.52 2.74 -8.35
N LEU A 303 10.77 1.69 -9.14
CA LEU A 303 9.90 1.31 -10.26
C LEU A 303 8.46 1.07 -9.78
N GLY A 304 8.27 0.32 -8.70
CA GLY A 304 6.96 0.04 -8.11
C GLY A 304 6.24 1.26 -7.55
N SER A 305 6.95 2.32 -7.14
CA SER A 305 6.33 3.54 -6.59
C SER A 305 6.06 4.63 -7.63
N ILE A 306 6.78 4.63 -8.75
CA ILE A 306 6.70 5.70 -9.74
C ILE A 306 6.07 5.24 -11.07
N TYR A 307 5.78 3.94 -11.28
CA TYR A 307 5.20 3.46 -12.56
C TYR A 307 3.89 4.17 -12.97
N LYS A 308 3.07 4.63 -12.02
CA LYS A 308 1.83 5.40 -12.33
C LYS A 308 2.07 6.86 -12.71
N LYS A 309 3.26 7.39 -12.45
CA LYS A 309 3.62 8.80 -12.62
C LYS A 309 4.59 9.04 -13.77
N VAL A 310 5.28 7.99 -14.21
CA VAL A 310 6.30 8.03 -15.24
C VAL A 310 5.74 7.40 -16.50
N GLY A 311 5.93 8.05 -17.65
CA GLY A 311 5.46 7.53 -18.93
C GLY A 311 6.13 6.21 -19.34
N TRP A 312 5.48 5.48 -20.25
CA TRP A 312 5.86 4.13 -20.70
C TRP A 312 7.33 3.93 -21.05
N ASN A 313 7.88 4.79 -21.91
CA ASN A 313 9.25 4.66 -22.39
C ASN A 313 10.28 4.74 -21.26
N MET A 314 9.99 5.56 -20.24
CA MET A 314 10.87 5.69 -19.08
C MET A 314 10.69 4.49 -18.12
N TYR A 315 9.48 3.94 -17.99
CA TYR A 315 9.27 2.68 -17.25
C TYR A 315 10.06 1.51 -17.88
N GLU A 316 10.04 1.39 -19.21
CA GLU A 316 10.84 0.42 -19.95
C GLU A 316 12.34 0.62 -19.71
N THR A 317 12.83 1.84 -19.93
CA THR A 317 14.25 2.19 -19.78
C THR A 317 14.75 1.85 -18.37
N LEU A 318 13.98 2.23 -17.34
CA LEU A 318 14.32 1.93 -15.95
C LEU A 318 14.27 0.43 -15.65
N SER A 319 13.33 -0.31 -16.24
CA SER A 319 13.24 -1.77 -16.10
C SER A 319 14.43 -2.48 -16.74
N GLN A 320 14.88 -2.03 -17.92
CA GLN A 320 16.07 -2.54 -18.60
C GLN A 320 17.35 -2.25 -17.80
N ILE A 321 17.48 -1.03 -17.25
CA ILE A 321 18.59 -0.67 -16.36
C ILE A 321 18.58 -1.57 -15.12
N SER A 322 17.41 -1.75 -14.49
CA SER A 322 17.25 -2.58 -13.31
C SER A 322 17.61 -4.04 -13.60
N GLN A 323 17.22 -4.57 -14.76
CA GLN A 323 17.59 -5.92 -15.20
C GLN A 323 19.10 -6.06 -15.38
N LYS A 324 19.77 -5.14 -16.08
CA LYS A 324 21.23 -5.17 -16.26
C LYS A 324 21.96 -5.14 -14.92
N ILE A 325 21.54 -4.25 -14.01
CA ILE A 325 22.09 -4.18 -12.65
C ILE A 325 21.88 -5.51 -11.92
N SER A 326 20.68 -6.10 -12.01
CA SER A 326 20.34 -7.34 -11.35
C SER A 326 21.12 -8.55 -11.90
N GLN A 327 21.32 -8.63 -13.21
CA GLN A 327 22.14 -9.66 -13.86
C GLN A 327 23.60 -9.58 -13.42
N VAL A 328 24.20 -8.37 -13.44
CA VAL A 328 25.57 -8.15 -12.94
C VAL A 328 25.66 -8.52 -11.47
N SER A 329 24.70 -8.07 -10.66
CA SER A 329 24.65 -8.37 -9.22
C SER A 329 24.54 -9.87 -8.93
N THR A 330 23.73 -10.59 -9.71
CA THR A 330 23.56 -12.05 -9.62
C THR A 330 24.84 -12.78 -10.02
N ALA A 331 25.47 -12.40 -11.13
CA ALA A 331 26.72 -13.00 -11.59
C ALA A 331 27.85 -12.82 -10.57
N VAL A 332 28.00 -11.61 -10.03
CA VAL A 332 28.96 -11.31 -8.96
C VAL A 332 28.64 -12.14 -7.73
N SER A 333 27.40 -12.17 -7.25
CA SER A 333 27.03 -12.93 -6.04
C SER A 333 27.24 -14.43 -6.19
N LYS A 334 27.00 -14.99 -7.39
CA LYS A 334 27.24 -16.40 -7.69
C LYS A 334 28.72 -16.76 -7.59
N ASN A 335 29.60 -15.94 -8.15
CA ASN A 335 31.04 -16.14 -8.05
C ASN A 335 31.52 -16.11 -6.59
N TYR A 336 30.97 -15.21 -5.77
CA TYR A 336 31.31 -15.14 -4.35
C TYR A 336 30.75 -16.33 -3.56
N TYR A 337 29.55 -16.80 -3.88
CA TYR A 337 28.95 -17.99 -3.26
C TYR A 337 29.77 -19.27 -3.50
N GLN A 338 30.53 -19.35 -4.60
CA GLN A 338 31.39 -20.50 -4.92
C GLN A 338 32.72 -20.52 -4.15
N ILE A 339 33.03 -19.49 -3.35
CA ILE A 339 34.29 -19.43 -2.58
C ILE A 339 34.28 -20.50 -1.46
N PRO A 340 35.26 -21.43 -1.40
CA PRO A 340 35.20 -22.60 -0.50
C PRO A 340 35.08 -22.29 1.01
N ILE A 341 35.71 -21.21 1.49
CA ILE A 341 35.82 -20.90 2.93
C ILE A 341 34.84 -19.78 3.37
N GLY A 342 34.23 -19.06 2.42
CA GLY A 342 33.39 -17.88 2.71
C GLY A 342 32.10 -17.77 1.91
N GLY A 343 31.86 -18.66 0.93
CA GLY A 343 30.75 -18.58 0.01
C GLY A 343 29.37 -18.65 0.67
N ALA A 344 29.25 -19.40 1.77
CA ALA A 344 28.01 -19.51 2.53
C ALA A 344 27.49 -18.16 3.07
N LEU A 345 28.38 -17.19 3.33
CA LEU A 345 27.98 -15.85 3.76
C LEU A 345 27.14 -15.14 2.70
N TYR A 346 27.45 -15.39 1.42
CA TYR A 346 26.81 -14.75 0.27
C TYR A 346 25.53 -15.46 -0.19
N LYS A 347 25.08 -16.51 0.50
CA LYS A 347 23.85 -17.25 0.15
C LYS A 347 22.62 -16.33 0.10
N ASP A 348 22.42 -15.50 1.12
CA ASP A 348 21.29 -14.56 1.16
C ASP A 348 21.43 -13.44 0.13
N SER A 349 22.65 -12.99 -0.18
CA SER A 349 22.91 -12.01 -1.24
C SER A 349 22.55 -12.56 -2.61
N LEU A 350 22.94 -13.81 -2.88
CA LEU A 350 22.57 -14.50 -4.12
C LEU A 350 21.06 -14.66 -4.22
N TYR A 351 20.39 -15.11 -3.15
CA TYR A 351 18.94 -15.22 -3.10
C TYR A 351 18.23 -13.89 -3.40
N LEU A 352 18.61 -12.80 -2.73
CA LEU A 352 17.98 -11.48 -2.93
C LEU A 352 18.19 -10.96 -4.36
N ASN A 353 19.33 -11.27 -4.97
CA ASN A 353 19.58 -10.95 -6.37
C ASN A 353 18.75 -11.80 -7.33
N GLU A 354 18.57 -13.10 -7.06
CA GLU A 354 17.69 -13.95 -7.88
C GLU A 354 16.22 -13.53 -7.79
N VAL A 355 15.78 -13.07 -6.60
CA VAL A 355 14.46 -12.44 -6.43
C VAL A 355 14.37 -11.14 -7.22
N SER A 356 15.37 -10.26 -7.08
CA SER A 356 15.43 -9.01 -7.84
C SER A 356 15.39 -9.27 -9.35
N ALA A 357 16.20 -10.22 -9.84
CA ALA A 357 16.27 -10.58 -11.25
C ALA A 357 14.91 -11.09 -11.74
N GLY A 358 14.27 -11.96 -10.95
CA GLY A 358 12.92 -12.45 -11.22
C GLY A 358 11.90 -11.31 -11.37
N VAL A 359 11.87 -10.36 -10.44
CA VAL A 359 10.96 -9.20 -10.51
C VAL A 359 11.25 -8.33 -11.75
N THR A 360 12.52 -8.07 -12.05
CA THR A 360 12.87 -7.26 -13.24
C THR A 360 12.50 -7.96 -14.55
N ASN A 361 12.66 -9.28 -14.63
CA ASN A 361 12.23 -10.07 -15.79
C ASN A 361 10.71 -10.04 -15.94
N ILE A 362 9.96 -10.15 -14.83
CA ILE A 362 8.50 -10.04 -14.83
C ILE A 362 8.07 -8.66 -15.31
N ASN A 363 8.69 -7.57 -14.84
CA ASN A 363 8.37 -6.21 -15.29
C ASN A 363 8.62 -6.03 -16.79
N LEU A 364 9.74 -6.55 -17.31
CA LEU A 364 10.06 -6.45 -18.74
C LEU A 364 9.15 -7.32 -19.61
N LYS A 365 8.87 -8.55 -19.19
CA LYS A 365 7.92 -9.43 -19.90
C LYS A 365 6.51 -8.86 -19.85
N GLY A 366 6.08 -8.30 -18.71
CA GLY A 366 4.81 -7.59 -18.59
C GLY A 366 4.73 -6.35 -19.47
N TYR A 367 5.83 -5.60 -19.58
CA TYR A 367 5.93 -4.48 -20.53
C TYR A 367 5.77 -4.96 -21.97
N LYS A 368 6.55 -5.98 -22.38
CA LYS A 368 6.50 -6.53 -23.74
C LYS A 368 5.10 -7.04 -24.07
N LEU A 369 4.48 -7.77 -23.14
CA LEU A 369 3.11 -8.26 -23.28
C LEU A 369 2.12 -7.11 -23.52
N ALA A 370 2.25 -6.00 -22.78
CA ALA A 370 1.40 -4.84 -22.96
C ALA A 370 1.65 -4.11 -24.30
N GLU A 371 2.90 -4.02 -24.74
CA GLU A 371 3.28 -3.50 -26.06
C GLU A 371 2.71 -4.37 -27.19
N ASP A 372 2.72 -5.69 -27.01
CA ASP A 372 2.15 -6.63 -27.97
C ASP A 372 0.62 -6.51 -28.02
N LEU A 373 -0.05 -6.42 -26.87
CA LEU A 373 -1.48 -6.14 -26.82
C LEU A 373 -1.82 -4.80 -27.51
N ALA A 374 -1.03 -3.76 -27.28
CA ALA A 374 -1.17 -2.47 -27.94
C ALA A 374 -1.01 -2.57 -29.46
N THR A 375 0.00 -3.31 -29.91
CA THR A 375 0.29 -3.56 -31.32
C THR A 375 -0.83 -4.36 -31.99
N LEU A 376 -1.40 -5.35 -31.29
CA LEU A 376 -2.59 -6.09 -31.75
C LEU A 376 -3.77 -5.15 -31.96
N VAL A 377 -4.07 -4.27 -31.00
CA VAL A 377 -5.16 -3.29 -31.12
C VAL A 377 -4.90 -2.35 -32.31
N GLY A 378 -3.66 -1.88 -32.46
CA GLY A 378 -3.25 -1.05 -33.59
C GLY A 378 -3.40 -1.76 -34.93
N ASN A 379 -2.98 -3.03 -35.03
CA ASN A 379 -3.09 -3.84 -36.25
C ASN A 379 -4.54 -4.22 -36.58
N THR A 380 -5.37 -4.43 -35.56
CA THR A 380 -6.80 -4.76 -35.72
C THR A 380 -7.59 -3.55 -36.23
N THR A 381 -7.21 -2.33 -35.83
CA THR A 381 -7.90 -1.09 -36.22
C THR A 381 -7.32 -0.43 -37.47
N ASN A 382 -6.16 -0.89 -37.96
CA ASN A 382 -5.50 -0.38 -39.16
C ASN A 382 -5.68 -1.31 -40.36
N ASP A 383 -5.56 -0.76 -41.57
CA ASP A 383 -5.69 -1.52 -42.81
C ASP A 383 -4.48 -2.42 -43.14
N LYS A 384 -3.47 -2.49 -42.25
CA LYS A 384 -2.27 -3.32 -42.45
C LYS A 384 -2.58 -4.81 -42.25
N LYS A 385 -2.25 -5.67 -43.23
CA LYS A 385 -2.37 -7.13 -43.07
C LYS A 385 -1.31 -7.63 -42.09
N TYR A 386 -1.70 -8.54 -41.20
CA TYR A 386 -0.81 -9.17 -40.24
C TYR A 386 -1.20 -10.64 -40.02
N ASN A 387 -0.26 -11.45 -39.51
CA ASN A 387 -0.50 -12.86 -39.23
C ASN A 387 -1.14 -13.03 -37.84
N LEU A 388 -2.47 -12.95 -37.77
CA LEU A 388 -3.20 -13.04 -36.50
C LEU A 388 -2.99 -14.38 -35.75
N PRO A 389 -3.04 -15.57 -36.39
CA PRO A 389 -2.73 -16.83 -35.70
C PRO A 389 -1.33 -16.82 -35.08
N GLY A 390 -0.31 -16.42 -35.84
CA GLY A 390 1.05 -16.33 -35.29
C GLY A 390 1.17 -15.30 -34.17
N TYR A 391 0.40 -14.21 -34.22
CA TYR A 391 0.35 -13.21 -33.15
C TYR A 391 -0.29 -13.77 -31.88
N SER A 392 -1.41 -14.48 -32.03
CA SER A 392 -2.14 -15.17 -30.97
C SER A 392 -1.27 -16.26 -30.31
N ASP A 393 -0.52 -17.03 -31.10
CA ASP A 393 0.43 -18.03 -30.58
C ASP A 393 1.58 -17.37 -29.81
N ASN A 394 2.17 -16.29 -30.35
CA ASN A 394 3.23 -15.54 -29.66
C ASN A 394 2.72 -14.95 -28.34
N LEU A 395 1.55 -14.30 -28.37
CA LEU A 395 0.94 -13.68 -27.19
C LEU A 395 0.65 -14.73 -26.11
N THR A 396 0.14 -15.90 -26.49
CA THR A 396 -0.08 -17.03 -25.56
C THR A 396 1.24 -17.52 -24.96
N THR A 397 2.29 -17.62 -25.77
CA THR A 397 3.63 -18.01 -25.31
C THR A 397 4.18 -16.99 -24.31
N GLU A 398 4.04 -15.70 -24.59
CA GLU A 398 4.48 -14.64 -23.68
C GLU A 398 3.70 -14.62 -22.36
N ILE A 399 2.40 -14.88 -22.40
CA ILE A 399 1.56 -15.04 -21.22
C ILE A 399 2.01 -16.25 -20.39
N ASP A 400 2.25 -17.40 -21.03
CA ASP A 400 2.73 -18.62 -20.36
C ASP A 400 4.12 -18.41 -19.74
N ASP A 401 5.02 -17.76 -20.47
CA ASP A 401 6.35 -17.38 -19.97
C ASP A 401 6.27 -16.44 -18.77
N LEU A 402 5.38 -15.44 -18.81
CA LEU A 402 5.18 -14.52 -17.69
C LEU A 402 4.56 -15.23 -16.48
N PHE A 403 3.57 -16.10 -16.71
CA PHE A 403 2.94 -16.90 -15.65
C PHE A 403 3.97 -17.81 -14.96
N ASN A 404 4.86 -18.43 -15.74
CA ASN A 404 5.92 -19.28 -15.22
C ASN A 404 6.94 -18.47 -14.40
N GLU A 405 7.38 -17.31 -14.87
CA GLU A 405 8.29 -16.44 -14.12
C GLU A 405 7.68 -15.99 -12.79
N ILE A 406 6.41 -15.58 -12.82
CA ILE A 406 5.68 -15.19 -11.60
C ILE A 406 5.55 -16.40 -10.66
N SER A 407 5.31 -17.59 -11.19
CA SER A 407 5.24 -18.83 -10.38
C SER A 407 6.59 -19.19 -9.76
N PHE A 408 7.69 -19.08 -10.50
CA PHE A 408 9.04 -19.27 -9.97
C PHE A 408 9.39 -18.22 -8.92
N LEU A 409 9.02 -16.96 -9.16
CA LEU A 409 9.19 -15.90 -8.16
C LEU A 409 8.39 -16.21 -6.90
N GLN A 410 7.14 -16.64 -7.02
CA GLN A 410 6.28 -17.03 -5.89
C GLN A 410 6.93 -18.14 -5.06
N VAL A 411 7.47 -19.18 -5.71
CA VAL A 411 8.19 -20.28 -5.03
C VAL A 411 9.44 -19.75 -4.34
N ARG A 412 10.25 -18.93 -5.02
CA ARG A 412 11.44 -18.30 -4.42
C ARG A 412 11.07 -17.49 -3.17
N LEU A 413 10.07 -16.62 -3.27
CA LEU A 413 9.57 -15.80 -2.17
C LEU A 413 9.07 -16.64 -0.99
N SER A 414 8.46 -17.80 -1.24
CA SER A 414 8.04 -18.73 -0.18
C SER A 414 9.22 -19.43 0.53
N SER A 415 10.37 -19.53 -0.12
CA SER A 415 11.60 -20.13 0.41
C SER A 415 12.52 -19.12 1.13
N ALA A 416 12.07 -17.88 1.33
CA ALA A 416 12.86 -16.82 1.94
C ALA A 416 13.34 -17.19 3.36
N SER A 417 14.63 -17.00 3.63
CA SER A 417 15.19 -17.03 4.98
C SER A 417 14.63 -15.89 5.85
N SER A 418 14.72 -15.99 7.18
CA SER A 418 14.27 -14.90 8.07
C SER A 418 14.97 -13.56 7.84
N PHE A 419 16.19 -13.57 7.27
CA PHE A 419 16.91 -12.35 6.91
C PHE A 419 16.39 -11.77 5.58
N SER A 420 16.26 -12.62 4.56
CA SER A 420 15.83 -12.18 3.23
C SER A 420 14.35 -11.81 3.17
N SER A 421 13.50 -12.45 3.98
CA SER A 421 12.06 -12.14 4.06
C SER A 421 11.77 -10.70 4.46
N ILE A 422 12.67 -10.05 5.22
CA ILE A 422 12.59 -8.63 5.57
C ILE A 422 12.61 -7.76 4.30
N PHE A 423 13.45 -8.12 3.33
CA PHE A 423 13.63 -7.35 2.10
C PHE A 423 12.62 -7.73 1.02
N THR A 424 12.10 -8.96 1.04
CA THR A 424 11.15 -9.44 0.03
C THR A 424 9.69 -9.21 0.40
N LYS A 425 9.37 -8.92 1.67
CA LYS A 425 8.00 -8.61 2.10
C LYS A 425 7.45 -7.37 1.39
N ASP A 426 8.25 -6.31 1.27
CA ASP A 426 7.82 -5.09 0.59
C ASP A 426 7.51 -5.36 -0.90
N ILE A 427 8.19 -6.32 -1.54
CA ILE A 427 7.90 -6.75 -2.91
C ILE A 427 6.56 -7.48 -2.99
N LEU A 428 6.27 -8.36 -2.02
CA LEU A 428 4.98 -9.08 -1.93
C LEU A 428 3.81 -8.14 -1.67
N ASP A 429 4.01 -7.08 -0.89
CA ASP A 429 2.97 -6.08 -0.60
C ASP A 429 2.66 -5.19 -1.82
N ILE A 430 3.59 -5.04 -2.77
CA ILE A 430 3.39 -4.26 -4.01
C ILE A 430 2.56 -5.03 -5.04
N TYR A 431 2.73 -6.35 -5.14
CA TYR A 431 2.14 -7.17 -6.20
C TYR A 431 1.23 -8.25 -5.63
N ASP A 432 -0.07 -8.20 -5.96
CA ASP A 432 -0.98 -9.32 -5.72
C ASP A 432 -0.72 -10.44 -6.74
N ILE A 433 0.26 -11.29 -6.42
CA ILE A 433 0.70 -12.41 -7.26
C ILE A 433 -0.46 -13.33 -7.62
N THR A 434 -1.37 -13.59 -6.68
CA THR A 434 -2.52 -14.48 -6.90
C THR A 434 -3.48 -13.88 -7.92
N LYS A 435 -3.83 -12.60 -7.76
CA LYS A 435 -4.69 -11.89 -8.73
C LYS A 435 -4.04 -11.83 -10.12
N ILE A 436 -2.76 -11.49 -10.20
CA ILE A 436 -2.04 -11.40 -11.50
C ILE A 436 -2.01 -12.77 -12.18
N LYS A 437 -1.70 -13.86 -11.46
CA LYS A 437 -1.72 -15.21 -12.03
C LYS A 437 -3.10 -15.60 -12.55
N GLY A 438 -4.17 -15.30 -11.81
CA GLY A 438 -5.54 -15.51 -12.28
C GLY A 438 -5.84 -14.75 -13.58
N LEU A 439 -5.46 -13.47 -13.64
CA LEU A 439 -5.60 -12.65 -14.85
C LEU A 439 -4.82 -13.21 -16.04
N LEU A 440 -3.61 -13.74 -15.82
CA LEU A 440 -2.82 -14.35 -16.90
C LEU A 440 -3.45 -15.65 -17.41
N LEU A 441 -4.04 -16.47 -16.53
CA LEU A 441 -4.76 -17.67 -16.97
C LEU A 441 -5.96 -17.30 -17.84
N HIS A 442 -6.74 -16.29 -17.45
CA HIS A 442 -7.84 -15.78 -18.27
C HIS A 442 -7.33 -15.20 -19.60
N ALA A 443 -6.28 -14.36 -19.55
CA ALA A 443 -5.66 -13.77 -20.74
C ALA A 443 -5.16 -14.84 -21.72
N ARG A 444 -4.63 -15.96 -21.22
CA ARG A 444 -4.20 -17.11 -22.03
C ARG A 444 -5.35 -17.70 -22.85
N VAL A 445 -6.50 -17.93 -22.22
CA VAL A 445 -7.69 -18.49 -22.90
C VAL A 445 -8.19 -17.52 -23.97
N ILE A 446 -8.27 -16.23 -23.64
CA ILE A 446 -8.65 -15.19 -24.60
C ILE A 446 -7.63 -15.11 -25.75
N SER A 447 -6.33 -15.13 -25.45
CA SER A 447 -5.26 -15.08 -26.46
C SER A 447 -5.38 -16.21 -27.47
N ASN A 448 -5.58 -17.44 -27.00
CA ASN A 448 -5.77 -18.62 -27.86
C ASN A 448 -7.00 -18.50 -28.76
N ASN A 449 -8.04 -17.82 -28.28
CA ASN A 449 -9.29 -17.62 -29.01
C ASN A 449 -9.32 -16.36 -29.88
N LEU A 450 -8.28 -15.50 -29.85
CA LEU A 450 -8.22 -14.28 -30.65
C LEU A 450 -8.50 -14.49 -32.15
N PRO A 451 -8.01 -15.55 -32.83
CA PRO A 451 -8.31 -15.75 -34.25
C PRO A 451 -9.79 -15.98 -34.52
N ASP A 452 -10.52 -16.69 -33.64
CA ASP A 452 -11.96 -16.84 -33.78
C ASP A 452 -12.68 -15.55 -33.41
N LEU A 453 -12.32 -14.93 -32.29
CA LEU A 453 -12.95 -13.70 -31.79
C LEU A 453 -12.81 -12.53 -32.79
N LEU A 454 -11.68 -12.41 -33.49
CA LEU A 454 -11.44 -11.35 -34.50
C LEU A 454 -11.78 -11.81 -35.93
N GLY A 455 -12.50 -12.91 -36.08
CA GLY A 455 -13.03 -13.38 -37.37
C GLY A 455 -11.98 -13.68 -38.42
N TYR A 456 -10.89 -14.34 -38.03
CA TYR A 456 -9.80 -14.70 -38.93
C TYR A 456 -10.24 -15.67 -40.05
N LYS A 457 -10.95 -16.74 -39.68
CA LYS A 457 -11.44 -17.76 -40.63
C LYS A 457 -12.80 -17.40 -41.21
N LYS A 458 -13.71 -16.92 -40.35
CA LYS A 458 -15.08 -16.51 -40.71
C LYS A 458 -15.30 -15.12 -40.16
N GLN A 459 -15.90 -14.24 -40.96
CA GLN A 459 -16.28 -12.91 -40.51
C GLN A 459 -17.13 -13.00 -39.23
N LYS A 460 -16.78 -12.18 -38.24
CA LYS A 460 -17.51 -12.05 -36.97
C LYS A 460 -18.19 -10.69 -36.92
N ARG A 461 -19.37 -10.61 -36.34
CA ARG A 461 -20.05 -9.34 -36.09
C ARG A 461 -20.48 -9.26 -34.64
N TYR A 462 -20.16 -8.17 -33.96
CA TYR A 462 -20.59 -7.93 -32.58
C TYR A 462 -21.59 -6.79 -32.53
N LEU A 463 -22.65 -6.99 -31.75
CA LEU A 463 -23.64 -5.97 -31.41
C LEU A 463 -23.14 -5.17 -30.21
N VAL A 464 -22.94 -3.87 -30.38
CA VAL A 464 -22.53 -2.97 -29.29
C VAL A 464 -23.75 -2.16 -28.85
N LEU A 465 -24.25 -2.40 -27.65
CA LEU A 465 -25.41 -1.70 -27.09
C LEU A 465 -24.94 -0.46 -26.32
N PHE A 466 -25.47 0.71 -26.67
CA PHE A 466 -25.20 1.96 -25.97
C PHE A 466 -26.39 2.29 -25.06
N GLN A 467 -26.16 2.15 -23.76
CA GLN A 467 -27.18 2.22 -22.73
C GLN A 467 -27.20 3.58 -22.04
N ASN A 468 -28.36 4.23 -22.05
CA ASN A 468 -28.60 5.45 -21.30
C ASN A 468 -28.94 5.08 -19.85
N ASN A 469 -27.93 5.18 -18.97
CA ASN A 469 -28.08 4.88 -17.55
C ASN A 469 -28.90 5.93 -16.77
N ASN A 470 -29.36 7.01 -17.40
CA ASN A 470 -30.34 7.94 -16.83
C ASN A 470 -31.79 7.42 -16.90
N VAL A 471 -32.06 6.37 -17.68
CA VAL A 471 -33.34 5.65 -17.68
C VAL A 471 -33.06 4.21 -17.32
N LEU A 472 -33.37 3.84 -16.08
CA LEU A 472 -32.93 2.59 -15.49
C LEU A 472 -33.49 1.37 -16.22
N ARG A 473 -32.57 0.52 -16.67
CA ARG A 473 -32.82 -0.89 -16.99
C ARG A 473 -31.79 -1.76 -16.27
N PRO A 474 -32.10 -3.04 -16.04
CA PRO A 474 -31.30 -3.90 -15.16
C PRO A 474 -29.84 -3.99 -15.60
N THR A 475 -29.58 -4.18 -16.90
CA THR A 475 -28.22 -4.37 -17.41
C THR A 475 -27.39 -3.09 -17.51
N GLY A 476 -27.94 -1.89 -17.29
CA GLY A 476 -27.15 -0.64 -17.41
C GLY A 476 -27.97 0.60 -17.75
N GLY A 477 -29.07 0.45 -18.50
CA GLY A 477 -29.91 1.56 -18.94
C GLY A 477 -30.71 1.21 -20.19
N THR A 478 -31.60 2.08 -20.66
CA THR A 478 -32.32 1.85 -21.93
C THR A 478 -31.37 1.86 -23.12
N ILE A 479 -31.61 1.00 -24.11
CA ILE A 479 -30.76 0.91 -25.30
C ILE A 479 -31.22 1.97 -26.31
N GLU A 480 -30.45 3.05 -26.47
CA GLU A 480 -30.81 4.16 -27.37
C GLU A 480 -30.16 4.02 -28.75
N TYR A 481 -28.93 3.50 -28.75
CA TYR A 481 -28.17 3.24 -29.97
C TYR A 481 -27.56 1.85 -29.94
N TYR A 482 -27.33 1.31 -31.12
CA TYR A 482 -26.56 0.10 -31.29
C TYR A 482 -25.51 0.26 -32.39
N GLY A 483 -24.35 -0.34 -32.16
CA GLY A 483 -23.24 -0.43 -33.09
C GLY A 483 -23.09 -1.85 -33.63
N LEU A 484 -22.64 -1.99 -34.87
CA LEU A 484 -22.23 -3.28 -35.44
C LEU A 484 -20.74 -3.23 -35.77
N ALA A 485 -19.95 -3.87 -34.92
CA ALA A 485 -18.51 -4.04 -35.14
C ALA A 485 -18.28 -5.32 -35.94
N THR A 486 -17.90 -5.19 -37.22
CA THR A 486 -17.64 -6.34 -38.08
C THR A 486 -16.15 -6.57 -38.20
N PHE A 487 -15.71 -7.77 -37.79
CA PHE A 487 -14.35 -8.22 -37.89
C PHE A 487 -14.18 -9.22 -39.03
N ASN A 488 -13.17 -9.03 -39.86
CA ASN A 488 -12.86 -9.93 -40.97
C ASN A 488 -11.35 -10.07 -41.12
N LYS A 489 -10.85 -11.30 -41.20
CA LYS A 489 -9.41 -11.62 -41.33
C LYS A 489 -8.57 -10.94 -40.24
N GLY A 490 -9.09 -10.86 -39.02
CA GLY A 490 -8.40 -10.26 -37.87
C GLY A 490 -8.47 -8.72 -37.79
N LYS A 491 -9.31 -8.07 -38.59
CA LYS A 491 -9.41 -6.61 -38.62
C LYS A 491 -10.81 -6.13 -38.37
N LEU A 492 -10.96 -5.00 -37.69
CA LEU A 492 -12.20 -4.24 -37.66
C LEU A 492 -12.44 -3.65 -39.06
N ASN A 493 -13.26 -4.35 -39.84
CA ASN A 493 -13.57 -3.98 -41.23
C ASN A 493 -14.56 -2.82 -41.31
N SER A 494 -15.53 -2.78 -40.39
CA SER A 494 -16.50 -1.69 -40.32
C SER A 494 -17.10 -1.58 -38.93
N PHE A 495 -17.41 -0.35 -38.52
CA PHE A 495 -18.23 -0.06 -37.36
C PHE A 495 -19.37 0.88 -37.81
N THR A 496 -20.60 0.40 -37.74
CA THR A 496 -21.79 1.21 -38.09
C THR A 496 -22.62 1.45 -36.85
N LEU A 497 -23.05 2.70 -36.64
CA LEU A 497 -23.90 3.09 -35.51
C LEU A 497 -25.31 3.43 -36.02
N SER A 498 -26.35 3.03 -35.30
CA SER A 498 -27.75 3.31 -35.62
C SER A 498 -28.59 3.47 -34.35
N SER A 499 -29.69 4.22 -34.43
CA SER A 499 -30.66 4.32 -33.32
C SER A 499 -31.52 3.06 -33.26
N THR A 500 -31.89 2.64 -32.05
CA THR A 500 -32.82 1.51 -31.87
C THR A 500 -34.18 1.81 -32.46
N GLN A 501 -34.68 3.05 -32.35
CA GLN A 501 -35.94 3.47 -32.97
C GLN A 501 -36.02 3.16 -34.48
N LYS A 502 -34.92 3.30 -35.22
CA LYS A 502 -34.88 2.98 -36.66
C LYS A 502 -35.06 1.48 -36.91
N ALA A 503 -34.47 0.63 -36.05
CA ALA A 503 -34.61 -0.82 -36.13
C ALA A 503 -36.00 -1.26 -35.64
N ASP A 504 -36.46 -0.73 -34.51
CA ASP A 504 -37.77 -0.98 -33.92
C ASP A 504 -38.92 -0.72 -34.93
N ASN A 505 -38.80 0.34 -35.73
CA ASN A 505 -39.76 0.67 -36.81
C ASN A 505 -39.79 -0.35 -37.97
N GLN A 506 -38.79 -1.23 -38.08
CA GLN A 506 -38.70 -2.28 -39.09
C GLN A 506 -39.23 -3.63 -38.59
N LEU A 507 -39.52 -3.75 -37.27
CA LEU A 507 -40.08 -4.95 -36.69
C LEU A 507 -41.44 -5.29 -37.33
N LYS A 508 -41.55 -6.49 -37.89
CA LYS A 508 -42.80 -6.98 -38.47
C LYS A 508 -43.58 -7.79 -37.44
N GLY A 509 -44.83 -7.40 -37.22
CA GLY A 509 -45.73 -8.06 -36.27
C GLY A 509 -45.64 -7.50 -34.86
N VAL A 510 -46.31 -8.17 -33.93
CA VAL A 510 -46.34 -7.81 -32.50
C VAL A 510 -45.64 -8.90 -31.70
N VAL A 511 -44.73 -8.48 -30.84
CA VAL A 511 -44.01 -9.30 -29.88
C VAL A 511 -44.54 -8.93 -28.51
N THR A 512 -45.19 -9.87 -27.84
CA THR A 512 -45.73 -9.63 -26.50
C THR A 512 -44.58 -9.29 -25.53
N PRO A 513 -44.62 -8.10 -24.90
CA PRO A 513 -43.59 -7.72 -23.94
C PRO A 513 -43.78 -8.43 -22.59
N PRO A 514 -42.72 -8.52 -21.77
CA PRO A 514 -42.85 -8.79 -20.35
C PRO A 514 -43.95 -7.95 -19.71
N LEU A 515 -44.75 -8.56 -18.82
CA LEU A 515 -45.88 -7.89 -18.16
C LEU A 515 -45.53 -6.50 -17.58
N PRO A 516 -44.38 -6.30 -16.91
CA PRO A 516 -44.01 -4.97 -16.42
C PRO A 516 -43.85 -3.90 -17.50
N ILE A 517 -43.37 -4.25 -18.70
CA ILE A 517 -43.23 -3.30 -19.81
C ILE A 517 -44.62 -2.84 -20.27
N SER A 518 -45.55 -3.76 -20.48
CA SER A 518 -46.94 -3.40 -20.86
C SER A 518 -47.64 -2.58 -19.79
N LEU A 519 -47.56 -3.01 -18.52
CA LEU A 519 -48.26 -2.33 -17.42
C LEU A 519 -47.70 -0.94 -17.09
N TYR A 520 -46.37 -0.80 -17.06
CA TYR A 520 -45.75 0.42 -16.54
C TYR A 520 -45.29 1.37 -17.65
N LEU A 521 -44.77 0.85 -18.77
CA LEU A 521 -44.35 1.70 -19.90
C LEU A 521 -45.50 1.98 -20.88
N GLY A 522 -46.62 1.25 -20.79
CA GLY A 522 -47.73 1.35 -21.73
C GLY A 522 -47.35 0.89 -23.14
N GLU A 523 -46.31 0.07 -23.25
CA GLU A 523 -45.83 -0.49 -24.53
C GLU A 523 -46.50 -1.86 -24.74
N ASP A 524 -47.44 -1.95 -25.68
CA ASP A 524 -48.11 -3.22 -26.03
C ASP A 524 -47.29 -4.11 -26.96
N ASN A 525 -46.17 -3.59 -27.47
CA ASN A 525 -45.22 -4.29 -28.32
C ASN A 525 -43.82 -4.20 -27.72
N TRP A 526 -43.05 -5.28 -27.81
CA TRP A 526 -41.68 -5.33 -27.33
C TRP A 526 -40.67 -5.03 -28.44
N TYR A 527 -39.61 -4.32 -28.09
CA TYR A 527 -38.64 -3.73 -29.03
C TYR A 527 -37.20 -3.89 -28.56
N LEU A 528 -36.24 -3.73 -29.47
CA LEU A 528 -34.80 -3.76 -29.15
C LEU A 528 -34.43 -2.79 -28.03
N LYS A 529 -35.03 -1.59 -28.01
CA LYS A 529 -34.80 -0.56 -26.99
C LYS A 529 -34.93 -1.05 -25.54
N ASN A 530 -35.89 -1.94 -25.29
CA ASN A 530 -36.21 -2.52 -23.98
C ASN A 530 -35.94 -4.04 -23.93
N SER A 531 -35.13 -4.56 -24.85
CA SER A 531 -34.78 -6.00 -24.89
C SER A 531 -33.96 -6.45 -23.67
N ASN A 532 -33.34 -5.51 -22.97
CA ASN A 532 -32.53 -5.74 -21.79
C ASN A 532 -33.31 -5.70 -20.46
N TRP A 533 -34.56 -6.15 -20.48
CA TRP A 533 -35.43 -6.13 -19.29
C TRP A 533 -35.07 -7.19 -18.25
N GLU A 534 -34.36 -8.24 -18.63
CA GLU A 534 -33.89 -9.26 -17.68
C GLU A 534 -32.58 -8.81 -17.00
N PRO A 535 -32.40 -9.08 -15.69
CA PRO A 535 -31.18 -8.70 -14.96
C PRO A 535 -29.94 -9.45 -15.41
N ASP A 536 -30.11 -10.67 -15.95
CA ASP A 536 -29.04 -11.45 -16.54
C ASP A 536 -28.73 -10.94 -17.96
N LEU A 537 -27.52 -10.40 -18.17
CA LEU A 537 -27.15 -9.89 -19.49
C LEU A 537 -27.13 -10.99 -20.54
N SER A 538 -26.79 -12.24 -20.24
CA SER A 538 -26.75 -13.29 -21.28
C SER A 538 -28.14 -13.49 -21.89
N THR A 539 -29.17 -13.51 -21.05
CA THR A 539 -30.58 -13.59 -21.44
C THR A 539 -31.02 -12.35 -22.22
N SER A 540 -30.68 -11.16 -21.70
CA SER A 540 -30.95 -9.87 -22.35
C SER A 540 -30.22 -9.70 -23.69
N ALA A 541 -28.99 -10.19 -23.80
CA ALA A 541 -28.16 -10.15 -25.00
C ALA A 541 -28.76 -11.04 -26.09
N GLN A 542 -29.10 -12.29 -25.78
CA GLN A 542 -29.81 -13.18 -26.71
C GLN A 542 -31.11 -12.57 -27.22
N LYS A 543 -31.84 -11.86 -26.34
CA LYS A 543 -33.04 -11.13 -26.73
C LYS A 543 -32.73 -9.97 -27.68
N ALA A 544 -31.69 -9.18 -27.41
CA ALA A 544 -31.23 -8.11 -28.29
C ALA A 544 -30.79 -8.64 -29.66
N GLU A 545 -30.07 -9.76 -29.70
CA GLU A 545 -29.69 -10.44 -30.95
C GLU A 545 -30.92 -10.90 -31.75
N TRP A 546 -31.93 -11.43 -31.05
CA TRP A 546 -33.19 -11.84 -31.67
C TRP A 546 -33.92 -10.63 -32.28
N PHE A 547 -34.03 -9.51 -31.57
CA PHE A 547 -34.64 -8.29 -32.10
C PHE A 547 -33.88 -7.76 -33.31
N LEU A 548 -32.55 -7.63 -33.22
CA LEU A 548 -31.72 -7.23 -34.35
C LEU A 548 -31.94 -8.13 -35.58
N ASN A 549 -32.12 -9.44 -35.37
CA ASN A 549 -32.43 -10.36 -36.46
C ASN A 549 -33.82 -10.12 -37.06
N LYS A 550 -34.84 -9.84 -36.24
CA LYS A 550 -36.21 -9.59 -36.73
C LYS A 550 -36.40 -8.22 -37.35
N GLU A 551 -35.66 -7.23 -36.88
CA GLU A 551 -35.74 -5.84 -37.31
C GLU A 551 -34.89 -5.59 -38.56
N GLU A 552 -33.64 -6.08 -38.58
CA GLU A 552 -32.66 -5.74 -39.62
C GLU A 552 -32.20 -6.96 -40.45
N ASN A 553 -32.67 -8.17 -40.14
CA ASN A 553 -32.23 -9.43 -40.76
C ASN A 553 -30.71 -9.66 -40.64
N LEU A 554 -30.12 -9.24 -39.50
CA LEU A 554 -28.71 -9.42 -39.20
C LEU A 554 -28.52 -10.44 -38.07
N SER A 555 -27.42 -11.16 -38.15
CA SER A 555 -26.94 -12.01 -37.05
C SER A 555 -25.59 -11.52 -36.56
N VAL A 556 -25.29 -11.82 -35.31
CA VAL A 556 -24.06 -11.43 -34.60
C VAL A 556 -23.53 -12.63 -33.81
N ASP A 557 -22.27 -12.54 -33.39
CA ASP A 557 -21.50 -13.57 -32.69
C ASP A 557 -21.29 -13.22 -31.19
N GLY A 558 -21.94 -12.16 -30.73
CA GLY A 558 -21.90 -11.68 -29.35
C GLY A 558 -22.36 -10.24 -29.21
N VAL A 559 -22.52 -9.83 -27.96
CA VAL A 559 -23.04 -8.52 -27.54
C VAL A 559 -22.08 -7.89 -26.54
N VAL A 560 -21.77 -6.61 -26.74
CA VAL A 560 -21.06 -5.77 -25.76
C VAL A 560 -22.00 -4.66 -25.34
N ALA A 561 -22.32 -4.56 -24.06
CA ALA A 561 -23.13 -3.47 -23.52
C ALA A 561 -22.22 -2.45 -22.84
N ILE A 562 -22.38 -1.17 -23.17
CA ILE A 562 -21.69 -0.06 -22.51
C ILE A 562 -22.67 1.06 -22.17
N ASP A 563 -22.48 1.69 -21.01
CA ASP A 563 -23.27 2.84 -20.59
C ASP A 563 -22.53 4.18 -20.73
N TYR A 564 -23.21 5.28 -20.38
CA TYR A 564 -22.63 6.62 -20.47
C TYR A 564 -21.46 6.87 -19.50
N GLU A 565 -21.33 6.08 -18.43
CA GLU A 565 -20.20 6.20 -17.50
C GLU A 565 -18.92 5.65 -18.12
N THR A 566 -19.01 4.56 -18.90
CA THR A 566 -17.89 4.10 -19.72
C THR A 566 -17.41 5.19 -20.69
N ILE A 567 -18.34 5.91 -21.35
CA ILE A 567 -17.99 7.01 -22.26
C ILE A 567 -17.31 8.17 -21.51
N LYS A 568 -17.81 8.55 -20.33
CA LYS A 568 -17.19 9.56 -19.46
C LYS A 568 -15.78 9.17 -19.04
N ASN A 569 -15.58 7.92 -18.63
CA ASN A 569 -14.28 7.41 -18.21
C ASN A 569 -13.26 7.48 -19.35
N ILE A 570 -13.68 7.16 -20.57
CA ILE A 570 -12.84 7.32 -21.76
C ILE A 570 -12.49 8.80 -22.00
N LEU A 571 -13.46 9.72 -21.93
CA LEU A 571 -13.22 11.15 -22.13
C LEU A 571 -12.33 11.79 -21.04
N ASN A 572 -12.45 11.34 -19.79
CA ASN A 572 -11.56 11.77 -18.70
C ASN A 572 -10.09 11.50 -19.02
N TYR A 573 -9.83 10.43 -19.77
CA TYR A 573 -8.48 10.02 -20.14
C TYR A 573 -8.01 10.62 -21.46
N VAL A 574 -8.85 10.54 -22.50
CA VAL A 574 -8.50 11.02 -23.85
C VAL A 574 -8.53 12.55 -23.95
N GLY A 575 -9.20 13.21 -23.00
CA GLY A 575 -9.46 14.64 -23.01
C GLY A 575 -10.69 15.00 -23.86
N PRO A 576 -11.09 16.27 -23.85
CA PRO A 576 -12.28 16.74 -24.54
C PRO A 576 -12.18 16.54 -26.06
N ILE A 577 -13.33 16.30 -26.69
CA ILE A 577 -13.48 16.19 -28.14
C ILE A 577 -14.30 17.36 -28.68
N LYS A 578 -14.13 17.69 -29.97
CA LYS A 578 -14.97 18.70 -30.62
C LYS A 578 -16.17 18.02 -31.28
N TYR A 579 -17.39 18.49 -30.98
CA TYR A 579 -18.62 18.02 -31.60
C TYR A 579 -19.56 19.20 -31.85
N ASN A 580 -19.99 19.42 -33.09
CA ASN A 580 -20.84 20.56 -33.50
C ASN A 580 -20.34 21.92 -32.99
N ASN A 581 -19.04 22.20 -33.13
CA ASN A 581 -18.38 23.42 -32.63
C ASN A 581 -18.45 23.63 -31.10
N LYS A 582 -18.87 22.62 -30.34
CA LYS A 582 -18.82 22.59 -28.87
C LYS A 582 -17.71 21.65 -28.41
N LEU A 583 -17.13 21.97 -27.25
CA LEU A 583 -16.24 21.06 -26.54
C LEU A 583 -17.09 20.10 -25.71
N VAL A 584 -16.91 18.81 -25.95
CA VAL A 584 -17.55 17.73 -25.18
C VAL A 584 -16.49 17.09 -24.30
N ASP A 585 -16.77 17.04 -23.01
CA ASP A 585 -15.91 16.47 -21.98
C ASP A 585 -16.71 15.52 -21.08
N ALA A 586 -16.03 14.92 -20.10
CA ALA A 586 -16.68 14.00 -19.17
C ALA A 586 -17.78 14.64 -18.29
N LYS A 587 -17.85 15.98 -18.21
CA LYS A 587 -18.85 16.68 -17.39
C LYS A 587 -20.15 16.88 -18.15
N ASN A 588 -20.08 17.16 -19.45
CA ASN A 588 -21.26 17.48 -20.26
C ASN A 588 -21.71 16.36 -21.21
N VAL A 589 -20.91 15.30 -21.41
CA VAL A 589 -21.21 14.23 -22.38
C VAL A 589 -22.58 13.56 -22.15
N SER A 590 -22.95 13.23 -20.91
CA SER A 590 -24.22 12.56 -20.62
C SER A 590 -25.44 13.44 -20.92
N GLU A 591 -25.34 14.74 -20.66
CA GLU A 591 -26.40 15.71 -20.97
C GLU A 591 -26.58 15.82 -22.48
N ILE A 592 -25.48 15.91 -23.23
CA ILE A 592 -25.51 16.02 -24.69
C ILE A 592 -26.06 14.73 -25.32
N LEU A 593 -25.64 13.56 -24.85
CA LEU A 593 -26.17 12.27 -25.33
C LEU A 593 -27.67 12.12 -25.07
N SER A 594 -28.13 12.53 -23.87
CA SER A 594 -29.56 12.50 -23.52
C SER A 594 -30.37 13.47 -24.37
N ALA A 595 -29.85 14.68 -24.61
CA ALA A 595 -30.49 15.67 -25.48
C ALA A 595 -30.55 15.17 -26.94
N GLU A 596 -29.49 14.53 -27.44
CA GLU A 596 -29.44 13.96 -28.79
C GLU A 596 -30.51 12.87 -28.96
N SER A 597 -30.64 11.96 -27.99
CA SER A 597 -31.68 10.92 -27.95
C SER A 597 -33.10 11.50 -27.99
N GLN A 598 -33.42 12.51 -27.17
CA GLN A 598 -34.75 13.14 -27.15
C GLN A 598 -35.05 13.93 -28.42
N SER A 599 -34.01 14.41 -29.11
CA SER A 599 -34.14 15.28 -30.28
C SER A 599 -34.24 14.56 -31.63
N GLN A 600 -34.43 13.23 -31.66
CA GLN A 600 -34.64 12.49 -32.91
C GLN A 600 -36.13 12.27 -33.24
N PRO A 601 -36.82 13.21 -33.91
CA PRO A 601 -38.03 12.93 -34.67
C PRO A 601 -37.64 12.57 -36.10
N ASN A 602 -37.92 11.34 -36.53
CA ASN A 602 -38.29 10.89 -37.89
C ASN A 602 -37.61 11.49 -39.15
N THR A 603 -36.48 12.18 -39.05
CA THR A 603 -35.89 12.88 -40.19
C THR A 603 -34.71 12.10 -40.70
N SER A 604 -34.87 11.66 -41.94
CA SER A 604 -33.89 11.23 -42.93
C SER A 604 -32.78 12.27 -43.17
N GLY A 605 -32.16 12.80 -42.11
CA GLY A 605 -31.00 13.67 -42.17
C GLY A 605 -29.73 12.83 -42.12
N ALA A 606 -29.39 12.17 -43.22
CA ALA A 606 -28.24 11.26 -43.37
C ALA A 606 -26.85 11.88 -43.11
N ASN A 607 -26.73 13.11 -42.60
CA ASN A 607 -25.48 13.88 -42.67
C ASN A 607 -24.99 14.48 -41.33
N LYS A 608 -25.66 14.24 -40.18
CA LYS A 608 -25.11 14.67 -38.89
C LYS A 608 -24.49 13.46 -38.15
N PRO A 609 -23.18 13.42 -37.92
CA PRO A 609 -22.57 12.32 -37.19
C PRO A 609 -23.09 12.33 -35.75
N LEU A 610 -23.44 11.16 -35.21
CA LEU A 610 -23.80 11.03 -33.79
C LEU A 610 -22.58 11.41 -32.93
N LEU A 611 -22.81 11.92 -31.71
CA LEU A 611 -21.70 12.23 -30.79
C LEU A 611 -20.82 11.00 -30.54
N ILE A 612 -21.44 9.83 -30.37
CA ILE A 612 -20.74 8.56 -30.19
C ILE A 612 -19.85 8.25 -31.41
N SER A 613 -20.34 8.43 -32.64
CA SER A 613 -19.51 8.27 -33.85
C SER A 613 -18.32 9.22 -33.85
N SER A 614 -18.55 10.50 -33.53
CA SER A 614 -17.51 11.53 -33.46
C SER A 614 -16.45 11.22 -32.40
N LEU A 615 -16.86 10.57 -31.31
CA LEU A 615 -15.99 10.10 -30.24
C LEU A 615 -15.08 8.96 -30.74
N PHE A 616 -15.63 7.95 -31.42
CA PHE A 616 -14.83 6.88 -32.03
C PHE A 616 -13.86 7.42 -33.09
N ASP A 617 -14.30 8.35 -33.95
CA ASP A 617 -13.48 8.94 -35.00
C ASP A 617 -12.29 9.76 -34.46
N GLN A 618 -12.46 10.43 -33.32
CA GLN A 618 -11.41 11.24 -32.70
C GLN A 618 -10.49 10.42 -31.77
N ILE A 619 -11.01 9.36 -31.16
CA ILE A 619 -10.22 8.48 -30.29
C ILE A 619 -9.39 7.50 -31.12
N GLY A 620 -9.93 6.97 -32.22
CA GLY A 620 -9.25 5.99 -33.07
C GLY A 620 -7.84 6.41 -33.49
N PRO A 621 -7.62 7.63 -34.03
CA PRO A 621 -6.29 8.13 -34.37
C PRO A 621 -5.36 8.29 -33.17
N LYS A 622 -5.90 8.66 -31.99
CA LYS A 622 -5.11 8.75 -30.76
C LYS A 622 -4.63 7.36 -30.31
N ILE A 623 -5.45 6.32 -30.50
CA ILE A 623 -5.06 4.91 -30.29
C ILE A 623 -4.00 4.47 -31.29
N LYS A 624 -4.13 4.87 -32.56
CA LYS A 624 -3.20 4.47 -33.63
C LYS A 624 -1.79 5.07 -33.51
N ASN A 625 -1.64 6.20 -32.83
CA ASN A 625 -0.36 6.92 -32.75
C ASN A 625 0.56 6.48 -31.60
N ASN A 626 0.35 5.30 -30.99
CA ASN A 626 1.19 4.66 -29.94
C ASN A 626 1.55 5.51 -28.70
N ASN A 627 0.98 6.70 -28.54
CA ASN A 627 1.22 7.60 -27.39
C ASN A 627 0.21 7.40 -26.25
N LEU A 628 -0.44 6.23 -26.20
CA LEU A 628 -1.39 5.93 -25.15
C LEU A 628 -0.72 5.27 -23.97
N ASP A 629 -1.04 5.80 -22.80
CA ASP A 629 -0.71 5.21 -21.51
C ASP A 629 -1.62 3.98 -21.24
N TYR A 630 -1.22 2.82 -21.77
CA TYR A 630 -1.97 1.56 -21.69
C TYR A 630 -2.38 1.01 -20.29
N PRO A 631 -1.71 1.24 -19.12
CA PRO A 631 -2.13 0.81 -17.81
C PRO A 631 -3.33 1.64 -17.37
N ASN A 632 -3.37 2.93 -17.73
CA ASN A 632 -4.50 3.79 -17.46
C ASN A 632 -5.70 3.38 -18.32
N ILE A 633 -5.51 3.02 -19.58
CA ILE A 633 -6.59 2.48 -20.44
C ILE A 633 -7.09 1.14 -19.92
N THR A 634 -6.19 0.21 -19.65
CA THR A 634 -6.56 -1.12 -19.12
C THR A 634 -7.22 -0.99 -17.76
N GLN A 635 -6.78 -0.05 -16.91
CA GLN A 635 -7.45 0.27 -15.65
C GLN A 635 -8.85 0.83 -15.88
N ILE A 636 -9.06 1.71 -16.87
CA ILE A 636 -10.39 2.23 -17.22
C ILE A 636 -11.30 1.13 -17.73
N ILE A 637 -10.81 0.28 -18.64
CA ILE A 637 -11.57 -0.86 -19.17
C ILE A 637 -11.92 -1.82 -18.04
N ASN A 638 -10.93 -2.24 -17.24
CA ASN A 638 -11.13 -3.14 -16.11
C ASN A 638 -12.12 -2.56 -15.11
N ARG A 639 -11.99 -1.26 -14.78
CA ARG A 639 -12.92 -0.57 -13.90
C ARG A 639 -14.34 -0.54 -14.47
N SER A 640 -14.51 -0.23 -15.75
CA SER A 640 -15.82 -0.25 -16.41
C SER A 640 -16.48 -1.64 -16.32
N PHE A 641 -15.71 -2.73 -16.47
CA PHE A 641 -16.24 -4.09 -16.32
C PHE A 641 -16.49 -4.47 -14.84
N GLU A 642 -15.58 -4.15 -13.92
CA GLU A 642 -15.72 -4.40 -12.48
C GLU A 642 -16.94 -3.66 -11.90
N GLU A 643 -17.16 -2.40 -12.30
CA GLU A 643 -18.29 -1.55 -11.90
C GLU A 643 -19.57 -1.79 -12.75
N LYS A 644 -19.55 -2.74 -13.70
CA LYS A 644 -20.67 -3.13 -14.59
C LYS A 644 -21.17 -2.04 -15.55
N HIS A 645 -20.39 -0.99 -15.75
CA HIS A 645 -20.59 0.03 -16.80
C HIS A 645 -20.30 -0.50 -18.21
N SER A 646 -19.55 -1.60 -18.29
CA SER A 646 -19.34 -2.41 -19.48
C SER A 646 -19.60 -3.87 -19.15
N GLN A 647 -20.27 -4.59 -20.04
CA GLN A 647 -20.51 -6.02 -19.89
C GLN A 647 -20.50 -6.71 -21.25
N VAL A 648 -20.27 -8.02 -21.27
CA VAL A 648 -20.07 -8.77 -22.51
C VAL A 648 -20.78 -10.12 -22.51
N PHE A 649 -21.30 -10.52 -23.66
CA PHE A 649 -21.82 -11.85 -23.96
C PHE A 649 -21.21 -12.32 -25.28
N LEU A 650 -20.63 -13.52 -25.31
CA LEU A 650 -19.97 -14.09 -26.49
C LEU A 650 -20.55 -15.47 -26.81
N HIS A 651 -20.63 -15.82 -28.10
CA HIS A 651 -20.99 -17.18 -28.52
C HIS A 651 -19.82 -18.16 -28.46
N ASN A 652 -18.58 -17.66 -28.39
CA ASN A 652 -17.41 -18.50 -28.16
C ASN A 652 -17.42 -18.97 -26.70
N ASN A 653 -17.66 -20.27 -26.47
CA ASN A 653 -17.85 -20.83 -25.13
C ASN A 653 -16.65 -20.61 -24.21
N ASP A 654 -15.42 -20.79 -24.71
CA ASP A 654 -14.20 -20.65 -23.90
C ASP A 654 -13.99 -19.20 -23.48
N ALA A 655 -14.22 -18.25 -24.38
CA ALA A 655 -14.16 -16.84 -24.07
C ALA A 655 -15.30 -16.45 -23.12
N GLN A 656 -16.53 -16.90 -23.37
CA GLN A 656 -17.69 -16.60 -22.54
C GLN A 656 -17.52 -17.11 -21.10
N SER A 657 -17.03 -18.33 -20.91
CA SER A 657 -16.77 -18.87 -19.57
C SER A 657 -15.70 -18.04 -18.86
N THR A 658 -14.62 -17.70 -19.57
CA THR A 658 -13.53 -16.87 -19.02
C THR A 658 -14.03 -15.48 -18.60
N PHE A 659 -14.78 -14.80 -19.46
CA PHE A 659 -15.37 -13.51 -19.12
C PHE A 659 -16.39 -13.63 -17.96
N SER A 660 -17.09 -14.76 -17.84
CA SER A 660 -17.99 -15.00 -16.72
C SER A 660 -17.25 -15.21 -15.40
N GLU A 661 -16.14 -15.94 -15.40
CA GLU A 661 -15.27 -16.13 -14.23
C GLU A 661 -14.66 -14.80 -13.76
N MET A 662 -14.35 -13.90 -14.71
CA MET A 662 -13.94 -12.53 -14.43
C MET A 662 -15.08 -11.63 -13.94
N GLY A 663 -16.32 -12.11 -13.99
CA GLY A 663 -17.52 -11.34 -13.66
C GLY A 663 -17.90 -10.30 -14.73
N PHE A 664 -17.37 -10.36 -15.94
CA PHE A 664 -17.60 -9.34 -16.97
C PHE A 664 -18.91 -9.54 -17.75
N THR A 665 -19.60 -10.67 -17.53
CA THR A 665 -20.81 -11.03 -18.26
C THR A 665 -22.11 -10.57 -17.61
N GLY A 666 -22.05 -9.95 -16.42
CA GLY A 666 -23.26 -9.49 -15.72
C GLY A 666 -24.26 -10.59 -15.38
N ASN A 667 -23.83 -11.85 -15.37
CA ASN A 667 -24.71 -12.99 -15.14
C ASN A 667 -25.14 -13.10 -13.67
N THR A 668 -26.35 -13.59 -13.45
CA THR A 668 -26.81 -13.94 -12.11
C THR A 668 -26.10 -15.23 -11.67
N GLN A 669 -25.25 -15.14 -10.65
CA GLN A 669 -24.54 -16.31 -10.14
C GLN A 669 -25.50 -17.20 -9.36
N LEU A 670 -25.90 -18.30 -9.99
CA LEU A 670 -26.56 -19.40 -9.29
C LEU A 670 -25.51 -20.14 -8.47
N ILE A 671 -25.52 -19.94 -7.15
CA ILE A 671 -24.68 -20.70 -6.24
C ILE A 671 -25.05 -22.18 -6.43
N SER A 672 -24.07 -23.04 -6.73
CA SER A 672 -24.29 -24.48 -6.77
C SER A 672 -24.34 -25.00 -5.33
N CYS A 673 -25.41 -25.71 -4.96
CA CYS A 673 -25.50 -26.39 -3.67
C CYS A 673 -25.40 -27.90 -3.91
N LYS A 674 -24.70 -28.62 -3.03
CA LYS A 674 -24.55 -30.08 -3.13
C LYS A 674 -25.63 -30.78 -2.31
N GLY A 675 -26.34 -31.74 -2.91
CA GLY A 675 -27.37 -32.57 -2.26
C GLY A 675 -28.79 -32.25 -2.73
N ASN A 676 -29.79 -32.52 -1.87
CA ASN A 676 -31.20 -32.19 -2.12
C ASN A 676 -31.50 -30.76 -1.68
N CYS A 677 -31.03 -29.78 -2.44
CA CYS A 677 -31.29 -28.37 -2.17
C CYS A 677 -31.74 -27.67 -3.46
N THR A 678 -32.70 -26.77 -3.32
CA THR A 678 -33.17 -25.87 -4.37
C THR A 678 -32.59 -24.49 -4.08
N ASN A 679 -31.94 -23.88 -5.07
CA ASN A 679 -31.39 -22.54 -4.94
C ASN A 679 -32.32 -21.54 -5.58
N ASP A 680 -32.98 -20.75 -4.75
CA ASP A 680 -33.78 -19.62 -5.18
C ASP A 680 -32.97 -18.34 -5.00
N VAL A 681 -32.84 -17.55 -6.07
CA VAL A 681 -32.17 -16.26 -6.04
C VAL A 681 -33.23 -15.16 -6.04
N PHE A 682 -33.22 -14.35 -4.99
CA PHE A 682 -34.03 -13.13 -4.91
C PHE A 682 -33.15 -11.92 -5.22
N GLY A 683 -33.55 -11.13 -6.22
CA GLY A 683 -32.88 -9.89 -6.60
C GLY A 683 -33.89 -8.75 -6.73
N VAL A 684 -33.55 -7.58 -6.19
CA VAL A 684 -34.33 -6.35 -6.41
C VAL A 684 -33.82 -5.68 -7.67
N VAL A 685 -34.72 -5.53 -8.64
CA VAL A 685 -34.42 -4.92 -9.94
C VAL A 685 -35.01 -3.53 -9.98
N PHE A 686 -34.16 -2.51 -10.15
CA PHE A 686 -34.60 -1.14 -10.35
C PHE A 686 -34.74 -0.87 -11.85
N ALA A 687 -35.95 -0.53 -12.28
CA ALA A 687 -36.24 -0.11 -13.64
C ALA A 687 -37.18 1.10 -13.60
N ASP A 688 -36.91 2.09 -14.44
CA ASP A 688 -37.76 3.27 -14.54
C ASP A 688 -39.02 2.92 -15.32
N ALA A 689 -40.17 3.11 -14.66
CA ALA A 689 -41.51 2.94 -15.21
C ALA A 689 -41.94 4.07 -16.15
N ASN A 690 -41.16 5.17 -16.22
CA ASN A 690 -41.46 6.30 -17.10
C ASN A 690 -40.23 6.60 -17.98
N SER A 691 -40.43 7.19 -19.16
CA SER A 691 -39.36 7.58 -20.09
C SER A 691 -38.61 8.86 -19.69
N PHE A 692 -38.82 9.38 -18.48
CA PHE A 692 -38.15 10.60 -18.01
C PHE A 692 -36.76 10.27 -17.46
N SER A 693 -35.76 10.99 -17.98
CA SER A 693 -34.36 10.88 -17.56
C SER A 693 -34.17 11.35 -16.12
N ASN A 694 -33.71 10.47 -15.25
CA ASN A 694 -33.23 10.82 -13.92
C ASN A 694 -31.79 11.34 -14.02
N SER A 695 -31.54 12.60 -13.65
CA SER A 695 -30.16 13.10 -13.58
C SER A 695 -29.47 12.54 -12.34
N ASN A 696 -28.21 12.09 -12.50
CA ASN A 696 -27.30 11.65 -11.42
C ASN A 696 -27.57 10.28 -10.78
N ILE A 697 -27.93 9.26 -11.57
CA ILE A 697 -27.92 7.88 -11.10
C ILE A 697 -26.47 7.42 -10.91
N LYS A 698 -26.11 7.04 -9.68
CA LYS A 698 -24.84 6.38 -9.36
C LYS A 698 -25.10 4.91 -9.03
N ARG A 699 -24.47 4.00 -9.77
CA ARG A 699 -24.50 2.56 -9.49
C ARG A 699 -23.20 2.19 -8.77
N ASP A 700 -23.31 1.71 -7.54
CA ASP A 700 -22.15 1.16 -6.81
C ASP A 700 -22.32 -0.37 -6.75
N TYR A 701 -21.45 -1.11 -7.46
CA TYR A 701 -21.40 -2.56 -7.36
C TYR A 701 -20.60 -2.94 -6.12
N ARG A 702 -21.24 -3.60 -5.15
CA ARG A 702 -20.57 -4.18 -3.98
C ARG A 702 -20.37 -5.67 -4.25
N VAL A 703 -19.12 -6.05 -4.46
CA VAL A 703 -18.69 -7.47 -4.56
C VAL A 703 -18.72 -8.11 -3.18
#